data_AF-A0A353Z941-F1
#
_entry.id   AF-A0A353Z941-F1
#
_cell.length_a   1.000
_cell.length_b   1.000
_cell.length_c   1.000
_cell.angle_alpha   90.00
_cell.angle_beta   90.00
_cell.angle_gamma   90.00
#
_symmetry.space_group_name_H-M   'P 1'
#
loop_
_entity.id
_entity.type
_entity.pdbx_description
1 polymer ?
#
loop_
_entity_poly.entity_id
_entity_poly.type
_entity_poly.pdbx_seq_one_letter_code
_entity_poly.pdbx_strand_id
1 'polypeptide(L)'
;MRFSRTEKTQAQRPLQTVRWIPVLLTLLAWYTPRLAEAREQTFDFESNKTSWTVEIDNSTARLVAHTRSTADPHGGNSCESVSFESRNPIFVGTLSHDVPRARVIDELVVTLWYRSNRDAARLLVRVVLPNQVNPVTGQPLTVTLPGSSYTDPTHWQALTCENLEQQLNKMLPALRRKLQQETGRPHQVDTRGSYVDSVQVEFQSGKGETQIAVDDLRLAPVISPSQVPGAQPVQQVQALEATSRAQAEFHLGRLLVDSRPFFPLIVPYHAEQPGELSQLGFNVAWVPDYRDEALLADLAQVGLRGMAIPPRLARETDDSAGAPSAQLAPFGPETSSILLWYLGTRIPPESRRALLAWEEQIRNADHKLRRPLMADVTGQEREFSRHVPMISTHRAGLQNSLGLRNYRDYLSAHRRLAKQGAFFWTWLPTEPDADLQDARQRAGQSLLAIEPEQLRLQAYAAVAAGAHGLGYWSQSTFDGDSPLAAERRLAVAQLNLEFTLLEPWLATSAVQNHTPFTAGLPAQRNNQPSAAGLAGTADEAARREAINADRVAQDRQRQSLSRELEATILRTDYGTLVLPIWYGEDAQYVPGGMAANEVKIVIPGVGDTASAWEVSTTAIQRIVDSTRVAGGRQITLRKFDMTSAIIFTDDTRLIERVQARMLELRDISARLAVELARLKLERVNQKVLVLQSIRPQHDAPRLLGRARLLLGNAESYLQSGRFHDARLAAGDSLQLVRILQKSYWHDAVQRMYSPVSSPHTLCFETLPDHWEMVSRLRLARENGGKNLLRSGDFEDFDTMVTEGWRHARANLEGIRTTAEVSPQARGGTFSLRLVAVPGEKANTPAVVPTAPVTVTSPPMTVYRGQMVYISGWIKVTSPITGTQDGVMLTESLGGPSLALRWRQPVDWQKFDLVREVRETGECTLTLTLNGLGEVFFDDLTVVAVSPAGGPSGEEPVVAPVSKPPGTNPLDFFKKIPGLKPRAETVPPAPSQGRSQLPE
;
A
#
# COMPACT_ATOMS: atom_id res chain seq x y z
N MET A 1 55.97 13.22 35.82
CA MET A 1 56.64 12.68 37.02
C MET A 1 57.00 11.22 36.74
N ARG A 2 58.27 10.87 37.00
CA ARG A 2 58.91 9.53 36.83
C ARG A 2 58.29 8.51 37.82
N PHE A 3 58.31 7.20 37.63
CA PHE A 3 59.39 6.23 37.34
C PHE A 3 58.72 4.91 36.80
N SER A 4 59.34 3.94 36.13
CA SER A 4 60.74 3.59 35.89
C SER A 4 60.89 2.82 34.56
N ARG A 5 62.13 2.82 34.07
CA ARG A 5 62.69 2.28 32.83
C ARG A 5 63.83 1.36 33.27
N THR A 6 64.15 0.27 32.57
CA THR A 6 65.45 0.01 31.89
C THR A 6 65.71 -1.46 31.58
N GLU A 7 66.12 -1.65 30.33
CA GLU A 7 66.80 -2.78 29.68
C GLU A 7 68.22 -3.06 30.27
N LYS A 8 68.83 -4.21 29.94
CA LYS A 8 69.96 -4.30 28.98
C LYS A 8 70.66 -5.68 28.87
N THR A 9 70.67 -6.20 27.62
CA THR A 9 71.77 -6.80 26.80
C THR A 9 72.90 -7.69 27.37
N GLN A 10 73.16 -8.81 26.67
CA GLN A 10 74.42 -9.20 25.95
C GLN A 10 74.19 -10.57 25.26
N ALA A 11 74.30 -10.79 23.93
CA ALA A 11 75.40 -10.68 22.95
C ALA A 11 76.28 -11.96 22.80
N GLN A 12 76.28 -12.59 21.61
CA GLN A 12 77.47 -12.97 20.80
C GLN A 12 77.11 -13.62 19.43
N ARG A 13 78.00 -13.42 18.45
CA ARG A 13 77.96 -13.51 16.95
C ARG A 13 78.30 -14.95 16.42
N PRO A 14 78.51 -15.29 15.10
CA PRO A 14 78.71 -14.45 13.88
C PRO A 14 78.23 -14.93 12.46
N LEU A 15 78.20 -13.95 11.53
CA LEU A 15 78.63 -13.85 10.11
C LEU A 15 78.39 -14.95 9.03
N GLN A 16 77.73 -14.47 7.96
CA GLN A 16 78.06 -14.50 6.51
C GLN A 16 77.72 -15.69 5.58
N THR A 17 76.73 -15.40 4.70
CA THR A 17 76.64 -15.64 3.24
C THR A 17 76.92 -17.05 2.68
N VAL A 18 75.91 -17.64 2.02
CA VAL A 18 75.90 -18.01 0.58
C VAL A 18 74.55 -18.68 0.19
N ARG A 19 73.98 -18.18 -0.93
CA ARG A 19 73.04 -18.78 -1.92
C ARG A 19 72.01 -19.82 -1.46
N TRP A 20 70.72 -19.44 -1.50
CA TRP A 20 69.63 -20.36 -1.85
C TRP A 20 68.63 -19.70 -2.81
N ILE A 21 68.78 -20.06 -4.08
CA ILE A 21 67.93 -19.72 -5.22
C ILE A 21 66.59 -20.52 -5.33
N PRO A 22 66.16 -21.48 -4.48
CA PRO A 22 64.93 -22.22 -4.79
C PRO A 22 63.61 -21.68 -4.19
N VAL A 23 63.59 -20.59 -3.43
CA VAL A 23 62.33 -20.10 -2.80
C VAL A 23 61.52 -19.19 -3.74
N LEU A 24 62.14 -18.58 -4.76
CA LEU A 24 61.41 -17.80 -5.76
C LEU A 24 60.73 -18.66 -6.84
N LEU A 25 61.10 -19.95 -6.96
CA LEU A 25 60.50 -20.89 -7.92
C LEU A 25 59.25 -21.60 -7.39
N THR A 26 59.06 -21.70 -6.06
CA THR A 26 57.86 -22.29 -5.46
C THR A 26 56.71 -21.29 -5.29
N LEU A 27 57.01 -19.99 -5.14
CA LEU A 27 55.98 -18.93 -5.08
C LEU A 27 55.49 -18.46 -6.46
N LEU A 28 56.27 -18.65 -7.54
CA LEU A 28 55.77 -18.44 -8.92
C LEU A 28 54.91 -19.60 -9.44
N ALA A 29 54.88 -20.76 -8.77
CA ALA A 29 54.08 -21.91 -9.19
C ALA A 29 52.61 -21.85 -8.73
N TRP A 30 52.24 -20.94 -7.82
CA TRP A 30 50.87 -20.81 -7.29
C TRP A 30 50.09 -19.60 -7.84
N TYR A 31 50.74 -18.74 -8.62
CA TYR A 31 50.14 -17.54 -9.22
C TYR A 31 50.40 -17.46 -10.73
N THR A 32 50.31 -18.59 -11.43
CA THR A 32 49.96 -18.55 -12.86
C THR A 32 48.43 -18.65 -12.94
N PRO A 33 47.72 -17.67 -13.53
CA PRO A 33 46.39 -17.98 -14.04
C PRO A 33 46.59 -19.17 -14.98
N ARG A 34 45.91 -20.29 -14.74
CA ARG A 34 45.79 -21.34 -15.74
C ARG A 34 45.16 -20.68 -16.95
N LEU A 35 45.97 -20.25 -17.91
CA LEU A 35 45.53 -19.96 -19.26
C LEU A 35 44.76 -21.21 -19.68
N ALA A 36 43.47 -21.07 -19.95
CA ALA A 36 42.69 -22.13 -20.55
C ALA A 36 43.40 -22.49 -21.86
N GLU A 37 44.11 -23.62 -21.88
CA GLU A 37 44.73 -24.11 -23.10
C GLU A 37 43.60 -24.36 -24.11
N ALA A 38 43.51 -23.50 -25.12
CA ALA A 38 42.80 -23.81 -26.35
C ALA A 38 43.45 -25.08 -26.93
N ARG A 39 42.84 -26.23 -26.68
CA ARG A 39 43.33 -27.52 -27.19
C ARG A 39 42.63 -27.81 -28.51
N GLU A 40 43.41 -28.20 -29.52
CA GLU A 40 42.87 -28.87 -30.70
C GLU A 40 42.58 -30.32 -30.32
N GLN A 41 41.37 -30.79 -30.65
CA GLN A 41 40.99 -32.18 -30.48
C GLN A 41 40.86 -32.82 -31.86
N THR A 42 41.69 -33.83 -32.13
CA THR A 42 41.70 -34.59 -33.38
C THR A 42 41.37 -36.05 -33.12
N PHE A 43 40.53 -36.63 -33.96
CA PHE A 43 40.27 -38.06 -34.05
C PHE A 43 40.81 -38.54 -35.39
N ASP A 44 41.92 -39.28 -35.33
CA ASP A 44 42.70 -39.76 -36.48
C ASP A 44 42.19 -41.10 -37.02
N PHE A 45 41.26 -41.74 -36.32
CA PHE A 45 40.75 -43.06 -36.64
C PHE A 45 41.85 -44.12 -36.94
N GLU A 46 42.92 -44.20 -36.12
CA GLU A 46 44.00 -45.23 -36.21
C GLU A 46 43.92 -46.55 -35.38
N SER A 47 43.20 -46.60 -34.25
CA SER A 47 42.93 -47.85 -33.49
C SER A 47 42.11 -48.90 -34.28
N ASN A 48 41.69 -50.03 -33.67
CA ASN A 48 40.93 -51.08 -34.36
C ASN A 48 39.42 -51.08 -34.07
N LYS A 49 38.93 -50.13 -33.27
CA LYS A 49 37.51 -50.04 -32.83
C LYS A 49 36.75 -48.98 -33.61
N THR A 50 35.55 -49.26 -34.09
CA THR A 50 34.68 -48.22 -34.66
C THR A 50 34.23 -47.24 -33.56
N SER A 51 34.04 -45.98 -33.93
CA SER A 51 33.76 -44.86 -33.04
C SER A 51 32.52 -44.05 -33.46
N TRP A 52 32.13 -44.14 -34.74
CA TRP A 52 30.87 -43.59 -35.22
C TRP A 52 29.72 -44.55 -34.92
N THR A 53 28.54 -43.99 -34.70
CA THR A 53 27.29 -44.72 -34.52
C THR A 53 26.41 -44.48 -35.74
N VAL A 54 25.69 -45.51 -36.17
CA VAL A 54 24.91 -45.50 -37.41
C VAL A 54 23.43 -45.61 -37.08
N GLU A 55 22.64 -44.65 -37.57
CA GLU A 55 21.19 -44.66 -37.47
C GLU A 55 20.58 -44.64 -38.87
N ILE A 56 19.85 -45.70 -39.23
CA ILE A 56 19.10 -45.84 -40.49
C ILE A 56 17.76 -46.53 -40.23
N ASP A 57 16.78 -46.29 -41.11
CA ASP A 57 15.58 -47.11 -41.14
C ASP A 57 15.87 -48.45 -41.84
N ASN A 58 15.91 -49.53 -41.06
CA ASN A 58 16.19 -50.90 -41.52
C ASN A 58 15.16 -51.44 -42.54
N SER A 59 14.00 -50.82 -42.68
CA SER A 59 13.04 -51.16 -43.74
C SER A 59 13.47 -50.59 -45.10
N THR A 60 14.28 -49.53 -45.09
CA THR A 60 14.68 -48.79 -46.29
C THR A 60 16.08 -49.15 -46.78
N ALA A 61 17.01 -49.47 -45.87
CA ALA A 61 18.36 -49.87 -46.19
C ALA A 61 18.88 -50.88 -45.15
N ARG A 62 19.87 -51.69 -45.53
CA ARG A 62 20.55 -52.63 -44.64
C ARG A 62 22.01 -52.24 -44.49
N LEU A 63 22.49 -52.19 -43.26
CA LEU A 63 23.93 -52.08 -42.97
C LEU A 63 24.64 -53.38 -43.39
N VAL A 64 25.60 -53.27 -44.32
CA VAL A 64 26.39 -54.39 -44.87
C VAL A 64 27.68 -54.57 -44.08
N ALA A 65 28.40 -53.48 -43.83
CA ALA A 65 29.66 -53.49 -43.11
C ALA A 65 29.85 -52.18 -42.34
N HIS A 66 30.47 -52.26 -41.16
CA HIS A 66 30.93 -51.11 -40.38
C HIS A 66 32.26 -51.49 -39.75
N THR A 67 33.34 -50.98 -40.31
CA THR A 67 34.70 -51.46 -40.02
C THR A 67 35.71 -50.32 -40.08
N ARG A 68 36.83 -50.48 -39.38
CA ARG A 68 38.04 -49.69 -39.66
C ARG A 68 38.67 -50.23 -40.93
N SER A 69 38.87 -49.37 -41.92
CA SER A 69 39.40 -49.73 -43.24
C SER A 69 40.77 -49.13 -43.42
N THR A 70 41.74 -49.94 -43.84
CA THR A 70 43.04 -49.48 -44.35
C THR A 70 43.00 -49.18 -45.85
N ALA A 71 41.85 -49.38 -46.49
CA ALA A 71 41.67 -49.07 -47.90
C ALA A 71 41.34 -47.58 -48.06
N ASP A 72 42.29 -46.85 -48.66
CA ASP A 72 42.17 -45.45 -49.09
C ASP A 72 41.82 -44.44 -47.97
N PRO A 73 42.57 -44.41 -46.84
CA PRO A 73 42.41 -43.40 -45.79
C PRO A 73 42.82 -42.00 -46.29
N HIS A 74 42.25 -40.95 -45.72
CA HIS A 74 42.65 -39.58 -46.03
C HIS A 74 43.94 -39.21 -45.27
N GLY A 75 43.99 -39.54 -43.97
CA GLY A 75 45.13 -39.34 -43.09
C GLY A 75 45.51 -40.65 -42.40
N GLY A 76 46.77 -40.79 -41.98
CA GLY A 76 47.21 -41.98 -41.24
C GLY A 76 47.19 -43.28 -42.06
N ASN A 77 46.93 -44.41 -41.41
CA ASN A 77 46.89 -45.75 -41.99
C ASN A 77 45.48 -46.34 -42.07
N SER A 78 44.47 -45.73 -41.43
CA SER A 78 43.09 -46.22 -41.49
C SER A 78 42.03 -45.14 -41.34
N CYS A 79 40.89 -45.34 -42.01
CA CYS A 79 39.68 -44.54 -41.84
C CYS A 79 38.53 -45.41 -41.32
N GLU A 80 37.46 -44.79 -40.83
CA GLU A 80 36.25 -45.53 -40.46
C GLU A 80 35.29 -45.61 -41.66
N SER A 81 34.89 -46.82 -42.05
CA SER A 81 34.06 -47.05 -43.23
C SER A 81 32.76 -47.80 -42.90
N VAL A 82 31.68 -47.35 -43.52
CA VAL A 82 30.32 -47.87 -43.37
C VAL A 82 29.72 -48.12 -44.75
N SER A 83 29.21 -49.32 -44.98
CA SER A 83 28.57 -49.71 -46.25
C SER A 83 27.12 -50.12 -46.05
N PHE A 84 26.25 -49.66 -46.94
CA PHE A 84 24.82 -49.94 -46.93
C PHE A 84 24.36 -50.51 -48.26
N GLU A 85 23.34 -51.37 -48.22
CA GLU A 85 22.63 -51.84 -49.40
C GLU A 85 21.16 -51.46 -49.29
N SER A 86 20.64 -50.78 -50.31
CA SER A 86 19.23 -50.39 -50.37
C SER A 86 18.58 -50.83 -51.68
N ARG A 87 17.34 -51.31 -51.56
CA ARG A 87 16.44 -51.53 -52.72
C ARG A 87 15.53 -50.34 -52.99
N ASN A 88 15.52 -49.36 -52.09
CA ASN A 88 14.64 -48.20 -52.15
C ASN A 88 15.26 -47.09 -53.00
N PRO A 89 14.44 -46.30 -53.71
CA PRO A 89 14.95 -45.22 -54.55
C PRO A 89 15.62 -44.12 -53.74
N ILE A 90 15.17 -43.88 -52.49
CA ILE A 90 15.75 -42.91 -51.56
C ILE A 90 15.69 -43.50 -50.14
N PHE A 91 16.76 -43.34 -49.37
CA PHE A 91 16.78 -43.48 -47.91
C PHE A 91 17.69 -42.42 -47.29
N VAL A 92 17.46 -42.11 -46.02
CA VAL A 92 18.26 -41.16 -45.24
C VAL A 92 18.88 -41.90 -44.06
N GLY A 93 20.12 -41.57 -43.73
CA GLY A 93 20.82 -42.08 -42.57
C GLY A 93 21.58 -40.99 -41.84
N THR A 94 21.89 -41.25 -40.57
CA THR A 94 22.73 -40.38 -39.74
C THR A 94 23.90 -41.16 -39.19
N LEU A 95 25.11 -40.62 -39.36
CA LEU A 95 26.30 -41.05 -38.63
C LEU A 95 26.52 -40.08 -37.47
N SER A 96 26.68 -40.56 -36.24
CA SER A 96 26.95 -39.70 -35.07
C SER A 96 28.25 -40.12 -34.35
N HIS A 97 29.06 -39.14 -33.97
CA HIS A 97 30.28 -39.33 -33.19
C HIS A 97 30.23 -38.46 -31.94
N ASP A 98 30.49 -39.04 -30.77
CA ASP A 98 30.57 -38.29 -29.52
C ASP A 98 31.89 -37.52 -29.45
N VAL A 99 31.84 -36.25 -29.06
CA VAL A 99 33.02 -35.42 -28.91
C VAL A 99 33.13 -34.89 -27.48
N PRO A 100 34.34 -34.57 -26.98
CA PRO A 100 34.50 -33.87 -25.72
C PRO A 100 33.61 -32.64 -25.70
N ARG A 101 32.97 -32.40 -24.56
CA ARG A 101 32.10 -31.24 -24.39
C ARG A 101 32.90 -29.97 -24.68
N ALA A 102 32.55 -29.27 -25.75
CA ALA A 102 33.23 -28.06 -26.18
C ALA A 102 32.26 -26.88 -26.08
N ARG A 103 32.67 -25.79 -25.42
CA ARG A 103 31.83 -24.59 -25.32
C ARG A 103 31.50 -24.05 -26.71
N VAL A 104 30.23 -23.66 -26.91
CA VAL A 104 29.83 -22.93 -28.11
C VAL A 104 30.40 -21.52 -28.05
N ILE A 105 31.30 -21.22 -28.98
CA ILE A 105 31.92 -19.92 -29.24
C ILE A 105 32.07 -19.78 -30.76
N ASP A 106 32.16 -18.57 -31.29
CA ASP A 106 32.29 -18.35 -32.74
C ASP A 106 33.63 -18.89 -33.30
N GLU A 107 34.69 -18.95 -32.49
CA GLU A 107 35.99 -19.47 -32.89
C GLU A 107 36.05 -20.99 -33.03
N LEU A 108 35.07 -21.74 -32.48
CA LEU A 108 35.05 -23.20 -32.55
C LEU A 108 34.68 -23.66 -33.96
N VAL A 109 35.63 -24.30 -34.63
CA VAL A 109 35.47 -24.90 -35.94
C VAL A 109 35.51 -26.42 -35.83
N VAL A 110 34.52 -27.08 -36.44
CA VAL A 110 34.45 -28.53 -36.57
C VAL A 110 34.71 -28.89 -38.03
N THR A 111 35.71 -29.73 -38.29
CA THR A 111 36.05 -30.21 -39.65
C THR A 111 36.10 -31.73 -39.68
N LEU A 112 35.55 -32.34 -40.73
CA LEU A 112 35.54 -33.79 -40.95
C LEU A 112 35.88 -34.10 -42.39
N TRP A 113 36.81 -35.01 -42.65
CA TRP A 113 37.00 -35.55 -43.98
C TRP A 113 35.99 -36.65 -44.25
N TYR A 114 35.25 -36.51 -45.34
CA TYR A 114 34.18 -37.40 -45.74
C TYR A 114 34.36 -37.82 -47.20
N ARG A 115 34.14 -39.10 -47.48
CA ARG A 115 34.12 -39.66 -48.83
C ARG A 115 32.96 -40.62 -48.97
N SER A 116 32.23 -40.53 -50.07
CA SER A 116 31.18 -41.48 -50.39
C SER A 116 31.01 -41.65 -51.89
N ASN A 117 30.53 -42.81 -52.34
CA ASN A 117 30.10 -43.01 -53.73
C ASN A 117 28.75 -42.33 -54.05
N ARG A 118 28.19 -41.54 -53.12
CA ARG A 118 26.94 -40.78 -53.26
C ARG A 118 27.18 -39.31 -52.93
N ASP A 119 26.54 -38.43 -53.68
CA ASP A 119 26.38 -37.03 -53.32
C ASP A 119 25.29 -36.88 -52.24
N ALA A 120 25.14 -35.69 -51.68
CA ALA A 120 24.12 -35.36 -50.66
C ALA A 120 24.37 -35.92 -49.25
N ALA A 121 25.50 -35.56 -48.66
CA ALA A 121 25.71 -35.61 -47.20
C ALA A 121 25.92 -34.22 -46.62
N ARG A 122 25.65 -34.02 -45.32
CA ARG A 122 25.84 -32.74 -44.63
C ARG A 122 26.37 -32.95 -43.23
N LEU A 123 27.41 -32.17 -42.87
CA LEU A 123 27.91 -32.11 -41.51
C LEU A 123 26.93 -31.33 -40.62
N LEU A 124 26.73 -31.82 -39.42
CA LEU A 124 25.80 -31.31 -38.42
C LEU A 124 26.50 -31.32 -37.06
N VAL A 125 26.34 -30.27 -36.25
CA VAL A 125 26.92 -30.19 -34.90
C VAL A 125 25.79 -30.11 -33.87
N ARG A 126 25.74 -31.07 -32.94
CA ARG A 126 24.73 -31.11 -31.89
C ARG A 126 25.16 -30.24 -30.71
N VAL A 127 24.33 -29.25 -30.38
CA VAL A 127 24.49 -28.35 -29.25
C VAL A 127 23.45 -28.68 -28.18
N VAL A 128 23.92 -28.85 -26.94
CA VAL A 128 23.08 -29.05 -25.77
C VAL A 128 22.88 -27.72 -25.06
N LEU A 129 21.62 -27.40 -24.72
CA LEU A 129 21.25 -26.27 -23.88
C LEU A 129 20.94 -26.80 -22.46
N PRO A 130 21.93 -26.84 -21.55
CA PRO A 130 21.80 -27.56 -20.27
C PRO A 130 20.74 -26.95 -19.34
N ASN A 131 20.48 -25.64 -19.45
CA ASN A 131 19.53 -24.92 -18.62
C ASN A 131 18.11 -24.90 -19.19
N GLN A 132 17.90 -25.55 -20.34
CA GLN A 132 16.61 -25.59 -21.02
C GLN A 132 16.10 -27.02 -21.04
N VAL A 133 14.92 -27.26 -20.48
CA VAL A 133 14.28 -28.58 -20.50
C VAL A 133 13.42 -28.71 -21.75
N ASN A 134 13.56 -29.82 -22.47
CA ASN A 134 12.66 -30.18 -23.55
C ASN A 134 11.30 -30.63 -22.96
N PRO A 135 10.18 -29.95 -23.30
CA PRO A 135 8.87 -30.22 -22.69
C PRO A 135 8.29 -31.61 -23.04
N VAL A 136 8.79 -32.25 -24.11
CA VAL A 136 8.34 -33.56 -24.56
C VAL A 136 9.16 -34.69 -23.92
N THR A 137 10.49 -34.53 -23.85
CA THR A 137 11.39 -35.61 -23.41
C THR A 137 11.85 -35.48 -21.95
N GLY A 138 11.68 -34.32 -21.33
CA GLY A 138 12.18 -34.03 -19.98
C GLY A 138 13.71 -33.94 -19.86
N GLN A 139 14.44 -34.13 -20.97
CA GLN A 139 15.89 -34.03 -21.06
C GLN A 139 16.33 -32.60 -21.42
N PRO A 140 17.62 -32.24 -21.27
CA PRO A 140 18.15 -30.99 -21.79
C PRO A 140 17.82 -30.83 -23.29
N LEU A 141 17.39 -29.64 -23.67
CA LEU A 141 17.02 -29.32 -25.05
C LEU A 141 18.28 -29.36 -25.92
N THR A 142 18.20 -30.07 -27.04
CA THR A 142 19.27 -30.15 -28.03
C THR A 142 18.85 -29.49 -29.33
N VAL A 143 19.81 -28.88 -30.01
CA VAL A 143 19.66 -28.29 -31.35
C VAL A 143 20.82 -28.71 -32.22
N THR A 144 20.57 -28.81 -33.53
CA THR A 144 21.59 -29.24 -34.49
C THR A 144 21.91 -28.08 -35.43
N LEU A 145 23.20 -27.73 -35.54
CA LEU A 145 23.69 -26.63 -36.35
C LEU A 145 24.29 -27.17 -37.66
N PRO A 146 23.86 -26.67 -38.83
CA PRO A 146 24.32 -27.18 -40.11
C PRO A 146 25.71 -26.65 -40.54
N GLY A 147 26.54 -27.55 -41.06
CA GLY A 147 27.79 -27.27 -41.76
C GLY A 147 27.65 -27.35 -43.28
N SER A 148 28.80 -27.45 -43.95
CA SER A 148 28.89 -27.64 -45.40
C SER A 148 28.41 -29.04 -45.84
N SER A 149 28.05 -29.12 -47.12
CA SER A 149 27.53 -30.35 -47.74
C SER A 149 28.57 -31.00 -48.64
N TYR A 150 28.51 -32.34 -48.71
CA TYR A 150 29.31 -33.17 -49.60
C TYR A 150 28.75 -33.14 -51.01
N THR A 151 29.60 -32.85 -52.00
CA THR A 151 29.21 -32.63 -53.39
C THR A 151 30.14 -33.30 -54.41
N ASP A 152 31.21 -33.95 -53.98
CA ASP A 152 32.21 -34.57 -54.87
C ASP A 152 32.31 -36.09 -54.65
N PRO A 153 31.38 -36.89 -55.19
CA PRO A 153 31.36 -38.33 -55.00
C PRO A 153 32.68 -38.98 -55.36
N THR A 154 33.06 -40.00 -54.60
CA THR A 154 34.28 -40.81 -54.72
C THR A 154 35.58 -40.12 -54.31
N HIS A 155 35.59 -38.80 -54.12
CA HIS A 155 36.74 -38.05 -53.60
C HIS A 155 36.55 -37.67 -52.13
N TRP A 156 37.66 -37.52 -51.43
CA TRP A 156 37.69 -36.97 -50.06
C TRP A 156 37.40 -35.47 -50.10
N GLN A 157 36.44 -35.03 -49.27
CA GLN A 157 36.10 -33.61 -49.12
C GLN A 157 36.03 -33.25 -47.63
N ALA A 158 36.65 -32.14 -47.24
CA ALA A 158 36.52 -31.57 -45.91
C ALA A 158 35.14 -30.92 -45.76
N LEU A 159 34.34 -31.42 -44.84
CA LEU A 159 33.10 -30.79 -44.39
C LEU A 159 33.40 -29.96 -43.14
N THR A 160 32.89 -28.73 -43.09
CA THR A 160 33.22 -27.77 -42.04
C THR A 160 31.95 -27.13 -41.48
N CYS A 161 31.91 -26.96 -40.15
CA CYS A 161 30.90 -26.19 -39.43
C CYS A 161 31.60 -25.12 -38.59
N GLU A 162 31.22 -23.86 -38.80
CA GLU A 162 31.84 -22.66 -38.22
C GLU A 162 30.76 -21.65 -37.80
N ASN A 163 31.16 -20.60 -37.07
CA ASN A 163 30.25 -19.55 -36.57
C ASN A 163 29.08 -20.12 -35.75
N LEU A 164 29.37 -21.11 -34.89
CA LEU A 164 28.35 -21.88 -34.16
C LEU A 164 27.46 -20.99 -33.28
N GLU A 165 28.01 -19.97 -32.63
CA GLU A 165 27.24 -19.07 -31.77
C GLU A 165 26.29 -18.18 -32.60
N GLN A 166 26.76 -17.64 -33.73
CA GLN A 166 25.91 -16.90 -34.66
C GLN A 166 24.79 -17.77 -35.24
N GLN A 167 25.09 -19.02 -35.61
CA GLN A 167 24.08 -19.96 -36.10
C GLN A 167 23.03 -20.28 -35.04
N LEU A 168 23.45 -20.54 -33.80
CA LEU A 168 22.57 -20.77 -32.67
C LEU A 168 21.64 -19.57 -32.44
N ASN A 169 22.20 -18.36 -32.42
CA ASN A 169 21.46 -17.11 -32.23
C ASN A 169 20.41 -16.86 -33.33
N LYS A 170 20.73 -17.20 -34.59
CA LYS A 170 19.79 -17.12 -35.72
C LYS A 170 18.61 -18.09 -35.58
N MET A 171 18.79 -19.23 -34.91
CA MET A 171 17.74 -20.24 -34.72
C MET A 171 16.82 -19.95 -33.52
N LEU A 172 17.22 -19.07 -32.59
CA LEU A 172 16.43 -18.77 -31.38
C LEU A 172 14.99 -18.31 -31.66
N PRO A 173 14.69 -17.44 -32.65
CA PRO A 173 13.31 -17.04 -32.92
C PRO A 173 12.42 -18.21 -33.36
N ALA A 174 12.95 -19.12 -34.18
CA ALA A 174 12.22 -20.32 -34.63
C ALA A 174 12.01 -21.30 -33.46
N LEU A 175 13.03 -21.48 -32.62
CA LEU A 175 12.96 -22.33 -31.43
C LEU A 175 11.93 -21.82 -30.41
N ARG A 176 11.89 -20.50 -30.16
CA ARG A 176 10.88 -19.86 -29.30
C ARG A 176 9.46 -20.08 -29.82
N ARG A 177 9.26 -19.95 -31.14
CA ARG A 177 7.96 -20.19 -31.78
C ARG A 177 7.52 -21.64 -31.63
N LYS A 178 8.42 -22.59 -31.85
CA LYS A 178 8.15 -24.03 -31.68
C LYS A 178 7.77 -24.35 -30.23
N LEU A 179 8.56 -23.91 -29.25
CA LEU A 179 8.26 -24.11 -27.83
C LEU A 179 6.95 -23.44 -27.41
N GLN A 180 6.62 -22.26 -27.95
CA GLN A 180 5.34 -21.59 -27.70
C GLN A 180 4.15 -22.39 -28.25
N GLN A 181 4.28 -23.00 -29.43
CA GLN A 181 3.25 -23.87 -30.01
C GLN A 181 3.04 -25.14 -29.19
N GLU A 182 4.13 -25.74 -28.70
CA GLU A 182 4.07 -26.98 -27.91
C GLU A 182 3.56 -26.78 -26.48
N THR A 183 3.77 -25.60 -25.88
CA THR A 183 3.46 -25.33 -24.46
C THR A 183 2.33 -24.32 -24.23
N GLY A 184 1.89 -23.60 -25.27
CA GLY A 184 0.87 -22.57 -25.19
C GLY A 184 1.28 -21.28 -24.46
N ARG A 185 2.56 -21.08 -24.13
CA ARG A 185 3.07 -19.89 -23.42
C ARG A 185 4.34 -19.34 -24.09
N PRO A 186 4.57 -18.02 -24.08
CA PRO A 186 5.83 -17.45 -24.56
C PRO A 186 7.00 -17.97 -23.71
N HIS A 187 8.02 -18.54 -24.38
CA HIS A 187 9.20 -19.11 -23.74
C HIS A 187 10.45 -18.27 -24.03
N GLN A 188 11.22 -17.97 -23.00
CA GLN A 188 12.60 -17.49 -23.13
C GLN A 188 13.52 -18.70 -23.21
N VAL A 189 14.42 -18.74 -24.20
CA VAL A 189 15.40 -19.83 -24.36
C VAL A 189 16.69 -19.41 -23.69
N ASP A 190 17.16 -20.20 -22.72
CA ASP A 190 18.44 -19.99 -22.05
C ASP A 190 19.58 -20.74 -22.78
N THR A 191 20.49 -19.98 -23.39
CA THR A 191 21.67 -20.51 -24.09
C THR A 191 22.91 -20.55 -23.20
N ARG A 192 22.84 -20.10 -21.94
CA ARG A 192 24.01 -20.05 -21.06
C ARG A 192 24.56 -21.44 -20.80
N GLY A 193 25.88 -21.56 -20.91
CA GLY A 193 26.58 -22.83 -20.73
C GLY A 193 26.36 -23.84 -21.86
N SER A 194 25.83 -23.43 -23.03
CA SER A 194 25.68 -24.32 -24.18
C SER A 194 27.00 -24.93 -24.62
N TYR A 195 26.99 -26.23 -24.92
CA TYR A 195 28.17 -26.96 -25.37
C TYR A 195 27.82 -27.92 -26.50
N VAL A 196 28.80 -28.16 -27.38
CA VAL A 196 28.80 -29.23 -28.37
C VAL A 196 29.13 -30.53 -27.66
N ASP A 197 28.36 -31.59 -27.93
CA ASP A 197 28.60 -32.92 -27.37
C ASP A 197 28.69 -34.02 -28.44
N SER A 198 28.21 -33.76 -29.66
CA SER A 198 28.24 -34.73 -30.75
C SER A 198 28.37 -34.03 -32.11
N VAL A 199 29.05 -34.70 -33.03
CA VAL A 199 29.14 -34.35 -34.44
C VAL A 199 28.39 -35.40 -35.24
N GLN A 200 27.57 -34.96 -36.19
CA GLN A 200 26.69 -35.81 -36.98
C GLN A 200 26.90 -35.58 -38.47
N VAL A 201 26.68 -36.61 -39.28
CA VAL A 201 26.58 -36.50 -40.73
C VAL A 201 25.25 -37.10 -41.15
N GLU A 202 24.35 -36.25 -41.65
CA GLU A 202 23.12 -36.70 -42.28
C GLU A 202 23.40 -36.91 -43.77
N PHE A 203 23.06 -38.09 -44.29
CA PHE A 203 23.27 -38.44 -45.69
C PHE A 203 22.01 -38.99 -46.32
N GLN A 204 21.80 -38.66 -47.59
CA GLN A 204 20.74 -39.22 -48.42
C GLN A 204 21.37 -40.10 -49.50
N SER A 205 20.86 -41.31 -49.66
CA SER A 205 21.29 -42.23 -50.72
C SER A 205 20.08 -42.91 -51.35
N GLY A 206 20.30 -43.80 -52.31
CA GLY A 206 19.27 -44.50 -53.05
C GLY A 206 19.66 -45.93 -53.39
N LYS A 207 19.01 -46.48 -54.41
CA LYS A 207 19.10 -47.89 -54.78
C LYS A 207 20.55 -48.31 -55.08
N GLY A 208 20.96 -49.47 -54.56
CA GLY A 208 22.28 -50.06 -54.74
C GLY A 208 23.17 -49.94 -53.50
N GLU A 209 24.47 -50.16 -53.69
CA GLU A 209 25.47 -50.04 -52.63
C GLU A 209 25.81 -48.57 -52.37
N THR A 210 25.95 -48.23 -51.09
CA THR A 210 26.46 -46.93 -50.62
C THR A 210 27.65 -47.20 -49.72
N GLN A 211 28.79 -46.64 -50.06
CA GLN A 211 30.01 -46.70 -49.23
C GLN A 211 30.28 -45.31 -48.71
N ILE A 212 30.52 -45.22 -47.41
CA ILE A 212 30.92 -43.99 -46.72
C ILE A 212 32.22 -44.27 -45.99
N ALA A 213 33.17 -43.35 -46.09
CA ALA A 213 34.39 -43.32 -45.32
C ALA A 213 34.52 -41.96 -44.65
N VAL A 214 34.87 -41.96 -43.37
CA VAL A 214 35.10 -40.76 -42.56
C VAL A 214 36.47 -40.81 -41.92
N ASP A 215 37.13 -39.68 -41.90
CA ASP A 215 38.51 -39.55 -41.43
C ASP A 215 38.79 -38.15 -40.85
N ASP A 216 39.87 -38.02 -40.07
CA ASP A 216 40.40 -36.73 -39.58
C ASP A 216 39.32 -35.78 -38.99
N LEU A 217 38.56 -36.22 -37.98
CA LEU A 217 37.59 -35.32 -37.30
C LEU A 217 38.36 -34.37 -36.37
N ARG A 218 38.21 -33.06 -36.59
CA ARG A 218 38.91 -32.01 -35.85
C ARG A 218 37.96 -30.99 -35.25
N LEU A 219 38.22 -30.63 -33.99
CA LEU A 219 37.54 -29.56 -33.26
C LEU A 219 38.59 -28.61 -32.70
N ALA A 220 38.54 -27.33 -33.08
CA ALA A 220 39.49 -26.33 -32.60
C ALA A 220 38.87 -24.92 -32.54
N PRO A 221 39.06 -24.14 -31.46
CA PRO A 221 39.64 -24.53 -30.18
C PRO A 221 38.60 -25.17 -29.23
N VAL A 222 38.95 -26.28 -28.57
CA VAL A 222 38.10 -26.90 -27.55
C VAL A 222 38.32 -26.24 -26.19
N ILE A 223 37.27 -25.59 -25.68
CA ILE A 223 37.22 -25.06 -24.32
C ILE A 223 36.26 -25.93 -23.50
N SER A 224 36.78 -26.61 -22.47
CA SER A 224 35.97 -27.42 -21.55
C SER A 224 34.96 -26.53 -20.79
N PRO A 225 33.67 -26.89 -20.73
CA PRO A 225 32.66 -26.11 -19.99
C PRO A 225 32.97 -25.95 -18.49
N SER A 226 33.78 -26.85 -17.92
CA SER A 226 34.16 -26.89 -16.50
C SER A 226 35.35 -25.98 -16.13
N GLN A 227 36.01 -25.32 -17.10
CA GLN A 227 37.11 -24.38 -16.85
C GLN A 227 36.65 -22.91 -16.86
N VAL A 228 35.43 -22.66 -16.40
CA VAL A 228 34.99 -21.32 -15.99
C VAL A 228 35.52 -21.08 -14.56
N PRO A 229 36.25 -19.98 -14.28
CA PRO A 229 36.38 -19.49 -12.91
C PRO A 229 34.98 -19.17 -12.40
N GLY A 230 34.37 -20.10 -11.67
CA GLY A 230 32.95 -20.02 -11.28
C GLY A 230 32.23 -21.36 -11.12
N ALA A 231 32.84 -22.50 -11.47
CA ALA A 231 32.30 -23.82 -11.12
C ALA A 231 32.52 -24.14 -9.63
N GLN A 232 31.82 -23.42 -8.75
CA GLN A 232 31.55 -23.88 -7.39
C GLN A 232 30.51 -25.01 -7.43
N PRO A 233 30.49 -25.93 -6.46
CA PRO A 233 29.52 -27.03 -6.41
C PRO A 233 28.09 -26.53 -6.54
N VAL A 234 27.25 -27.30 -7.23
CA VAL A 234 25.86 -26.99 -7.63
C VAL A 234 24.97 -26.49 -6.48
N GLN A 235 25.28 -26.84 -5.22
CA GLN A 235 24.58 -26.31 -4.04
C GLN A 235 24.97 -24.87 -3.67
N GLN A 236 26.21 -24.44 -3.90
CA GLN A 236 26.64 -23.05 -3.69
C GLN A 236 26.24 -22.16 -4.87
N VAL A 237 26.28 -22.65 -6.11
CA VAL A 237 25.83 -21.86 -7.28
C VAL A 237 24.31 -21.74 -7.33
N GLN A 238 23.53 -22.76 -6.93
CA GLN A 238 22.08 -22.58 -6.76
C GLN A 238 21.75 -21.61 -5.62
N ALA A 239 22.54 -21.59 -4.53
CA ALA A 239 22.36 -20.60 -3.47
C ALA A 239 22.80 -19.18 -3.90
N LEU A 240 23.83 -19.05 -4.75
CA LEU A 240 24.37 -17.79 -5.29
C LEU A 240 23.59 -17.26 -6.52
N GLU A 241 22.95 -18.13 -7.31
CA GLU A 241 22.06 -17.76 -8.41
C GLU A 241 20.61 -17.54 -7.94
N ALA A 242 20.14 -18.25 -6.92
CA ALA A 242 18.89 -17.91 -6.23
C ALA A 242 18.96 -16.54 -5.53
N THR A 243 20.18 -16.08 -5.17
CA THR A 243 20.42 -14.71 -4.67
C THR A 243 20.70 -13.70 -5.78
N SER A 244 20.86 -14.10 -7.05
CA SER A 244 21.13 -13.19 -8.18
C SER A 244 19.92 -12.89 -9.06
N ARG A 245 18.83 -13.66 -8.94
CA ARG A 245 17.56 -13.37 -9.62
C ARG A 245 16.77 -12.35 -8.80
N ALA A 246 16.31 -11.29 -9.45
CA ALA A 246 15.45 -10.29 -8.82
C ALA A 246 14.19 -10.99 -8.26
N GLN A 247 14.06 -11.08 -6.93
CA GLN A 247 12.88 -11.66 -6.30
C GLN A 247 11.62 -10.81 -6.56
N ALA A 248 11.81 -9.49 -6.62
CA ALA A 248 10.80 -8.52 -6.97
C ALA A 248 11.09 -7.88 -8.33
N GLU A 249 10.10 -7.90 -9.21
CA GLU A 249 10.15 -7.28 -10.51
C GLU A 249 8.96 -6.34 -10.68
N PHE A 250 9.17 -5.23 -11.39
CA PHE A 250 8.09 -4.30 -11.72
C PHE A 250 7.76 -4.41 -13.20
N HIS A 251 6.55 -4.87 -13.52
CA HIS A 251 6.13 -5.11 -14.90
C HIS A 251 4.76 -4.46 -15.18
N LEU A 252 4.69 -3.56 -16.17
CA LEU A 252 3.46 -2.89 -16.60
C LEU A 252 2.62 -2.28 -15.45
N GLY A 253 3.28 -1.65 -14.47
CA GLY A 253 2.59 -1.02 -13.35
C GLY A 253 2.25 -1.97 -12.19
N ARG A 254 2.72 -3.22 -12.25
CA ARG A 254 2.44 -4.25 -11.26
C ARG A 254 3.73 -4.67 -10.56
N LEU A 255 3.61 -4.91 -9.26
CA LEU A 255 4.65 -5.54 -8.47
C LEU A 255 4.48 -7.06 -8.58
N LEU A 256 5.51 -7.73 -9.09
CA LEU A 256 5.60 -9.17 -9.15
C LEU A 256 6.64 -9.65 -8.14
N VAL A 257 6.27 -10.57 -7.26
CA VAL A 257 7.22 -11.28 -6.39
C VAL A 257 7.16 -12.75 -6.78
N ASP A 258 8.31 -13.35 -7.07
CA ASP A 258 8.40 -14.73 -7.57
C ASP A 258 7.49 -14.97 -8.79
N SER A 259 7.44 -13.98 -9.71
CA SER A 259 6.60 -13.96 -10.92
C SER A 259 5.07 -13.96 -10.68
N ARG A 260 4.61 -13.63 -9.46
CA ARG A 260 3.18 -13.53 -9.13
C ARG A 260 2.82 -12.10 -8.72
N PRO A 261 1.64 -11.58 -9.11
CA PRO A 261 1.14 -10.31 -8.58
C PRO A 261 1.15 -10.33 -7.05
N PHE A 262 1.73 -9.30 -6.47
CA PHE A 262 1.96 -9.22 -5.02
C PHE A 262 1.30 -7.97 -4.44
N PHE A 263 0.52 -8.14 -3.37
CA PHE A 263 -0.10 -7.04 -2.64
C PHE A 263 0.65 -6.81 -1.31
N PRO A 264 1.54 -5.80 -1.23
CA PRO A 264 2.32 -5.57 -0.01
C PRO A 264 1.43 -5.07 1.14
N LEU A 265 1.53 -5.77 2.27
CA LEU A 265 1.02 -5.45 3.59
C LEU A 265 2.22 -5.17 4.48
N ILE A 266 2.52 -3.88 4.67
CA ILE A 266 3.79 -3.39 5.19
C ILE A 266 3.67 -2.98 6.65
N VAL A 267 4.68 -3.28 7.46
CA VAL A 267 4.78 -2.83 8.86
C VAL A 267 6.16 -2.22 9.14
N PRO A 268 6.26 -1.06 9.83
CA PRO A 268 7.51 -0.61 10.44
C PRO A 268 7.98 -1.59 11.51
N TYR A 269 9.23 -2.03 11.45
CA TYR A 269 9.79 -2.94 12.44
C TYR A 269 10.24 -2.18 13.69
N HIS A 270 9.71 -2.56 14.85
CA HIS A 270 9.99 -1.98 16.18
C HIS A 270 10.56 -3.01 17.16
N ALA A 271 11.35 -3.97 16.67
CA ALA A 271 11.94 -5.05 17.45
C ALA A 271 10.95 -6.12 17.97
N GLU A 272 9.78 -6.27 17.33
CA GLU A 272 8.87 -7.38 17.57
C GLU A 272 9.47 -8.73 17.12
N GLN A 273 8.96 -9.84 17.65
CA GLN A 273 9.38 -11.15 17.15
C GLN A 273 8.89 -11.33 15.70
N PRO A 274 9.75 -11.68 14.73
CA PRO A 274 9.34 -11.87 13.33
C PRO A 274 8.15 -12.82 13.15
N GLY A 275 8.08 -13.89 13.96
CA GLY A 275 6.97 -14.84 13.95
C GLY A 275 5.63 -14.21 14.34
N GLU A 276 5.61 -13.24 15.25
CA GLU A 276 4.40 -12.52 15.65
C GLU A 276 3.90 -11.64 14.51
N LEU A 277 4.80 -10.89 13.85
CA LEU A 277 4.46 -10.09 12.66
C LEU A 277 3.89 -10.94 11.51
N SER A 278 4.46 -12.12 11.28
CA SER A 278 3.95 -13.07 10.27
C SER A 278 2.55 -13.59 10.63
N GLN A 279 2.28 -13.88 11.91
CA GLN A 279 0.95 -14.28 12.39
C GLN A 279 -0.10 -13.16 12.26
N LEU A 280 0.32 -11.89 12.28
CA LEU A 280 -0.55 -10.75 11.98
C LEU A 280 -0.84 -10.59 10.49
N GLY A 281 -0.28 -11.44 9.63
CA GLY A 281 -0.52 -11.46 8.19
C GLY A 281 0.21 -10.36 7.41
N PHE A 282 1.24 -9.74 8.00
CA PHE A 282 2.16 -8.91 7.24
C PHE A 282 2.98 -9.78 6.29
N ASN A 283 3.41 -9.19 5.16
CA ASN A 283 4.28 -9.86 4.19
C ASN A 283 5.54 -9.05 3.87
N VAL A 284 5.60 -7.78 4.31
CA VAL A 284 6.77 -6.91 4.19
C VAL A 284 7.03 -6.19 5.51
N ALA A 285 8.28 -6.21 5.99
CA ALA A 285 8.73 -5.45 7.15
C ALA A 285 9.69 -4.34 6.71
N TRP A 286 9.43 -3.10 7.13
CA TRP A 286 10.36 -1.99 6.95
C TRP A 286 11.43 -2.04 8.04
N VAL A 287 12.62 -2.51 7.69
CA VAL A 287 13.74 -2.65 8.62
C VAL A 287 14.54 -1.33 8.71
N PRO A 288 15.04 -0.96 9.90
CA PRO A 288 15.83 0.26 10.08
C PRO A 288 17.19 0.23 9.37
N ASP A 289 17.87 -0.92 9.40
CA ASP A 289 19.18 -1.12 8.78
C ASP A 289 19.14 -2.32 7.83
N TYR A 290 19.52 -2.10 6.59
CA TYR A 290 19.60 -3.15 5.58
C TYR A 290 20.76 -4.13 5.82
N ARG A 291 21.70 -3.79 6.72
CA ARG A 291 22.89 -4.60 7.05
C ARG A 291 22.63 -5.62 8.16
N ASP A 292 21.46 -5.59 8.78
CA ASP A 292 21.08 -6.55 9.82
C ASP A 292 20.72 -7.90 9.19
N GLU A 293 21.75 -8.67 8.80
CA GLU A 293 21.59 -9.97 8.14
C GLU A 293 20.86 -10.98 9.04
N ALA A 294 21.03 -10.89 10.36
CA ALA A 294 20.35 -11.78 11.32
C ALA A 294 18.85 -11.51 11.31
N LEU A 295 18.43 -10.25 11.48
CA LEU A 295 17.03 -9.87 11.39
C LEU A 295 16.41 -10.25 10.05
N LEU A 296 17.11 -9.97 8.94
CA LEU A 296 16.62 -10.29 7.60
C LEU A 296 16.48 -11.79 7.37
N ALA A 297 17.38 -12.60 7.91
CA ALA A 297 17.27 -14.06 7.88
C ALA A 297 16.08 -14.55 8.71
N ASP A 298 15.87 -14.00 9.91
CA ASP A 298 14.75 -14.36 10.79
C ASP A 298 13.40 -13.98 10.17
N LEU A 299 13.30 -12.80 9.53
CA LEU A 299 12.14 -12.39 8.74
C LEU A 299 11.88 -13.37 7.59
N ALA A 300 12.93 -13.75 6.84
CA ALA A 300 12.78 -14.67 5.72
C ALA A 300 12.33 -16.07 6.14
N GLN A 301 12.76 -16.58 7.31
CA GLN A 301 12.35 -17.88 7.85
C GLN A 301 10.83 -17.97 8.10
N VAL A 302 10.20 -16.85 8.48
CA VAL A 302 8.76 -16.77 8.74
C VAL A 302 7.95 -16.26 7.54
N GLY A 303 8.59 -16.15 6.37
CA GLY A 303 7.95 -15.73 5.12
C GLY A 303 7.80 -14.21 4.94
N LEU A 304 8.36 -13.39 5.83
CA LEU A 304 8.41 -11.94 5.70
C LEU A 304 9.55 -11.53 4.76
N ARG A 305 9.38 -10.37 4.11
CA ARG A 305 10.38 -9.78 3.22
C ARG A 305 10.84 -8.43 3.75
N GLY A 306 12.14 -8.13 3.62
CA GLY A 306 12.71 -6.86 4.07
C GLY A 306 12.50 -5.73 3.06
N MET A 307 12.12 -4.55 3.56
CA MET A 307 12.17 -3.26 2.88
C MET A 307 13.07 -2.34 3.70
N ALA A 308 13.94 -1.55 3.07
CA ALA A 308 14.85 -0.66 3.79
C ALA A 308 15.10 0.65 3.02
N ILE A 309 15.74 1.62 3.68
CA ILE A 309 16.27 2.81 2.99
C ILE A 309 17.60 2.43 2.33
N PRO A 310 17.81 2.74 1.04
CA PRO A 310 19.07 2.42 0.38
C PRO A 310 20.25 3.19 1.00
N PRO A 311 21.49 2.72 0.81
CA PRO A 311 22.67 3.43 1.28
C PRO A 311 22.73 4.87 0.73
N ARG A 312 23.12 5.81 1.58
CA ARG A 312 23.48 7.18 1.19
C ARG A 312 24.96 7.40 1.45
N LEU A 313 25.62 8.16 0.58
CA LEU A 313 26.96 8.68 0.87
C LEU A 313 26.82 9.66 2.02
N ALA A 314 27.51 9.42 3.13
CA ALA A 314 27.62 10.40 4.19
C ALA A 314 28.26 11.65 3.57
N ARG A 315 27.55 12.76 3.60
CA ARG A 315 28.10 14.05 3.20
C ARG A 315 29.04 14.47 4.32
N GLU A 316 30.32 14.15 4.22
CA GLU A 316 31.32 14.68 5.13
C GLU A 316 31.20 16.20 5.13
N THR A 317 30.99 16.76 6.31
CA THR A 317 31.12 18.18 6.58
C THR A 317 32.57 18.56 6.33
N ASP A 318 32.91 18.99 5.12
CA ASP A 318 34.02 19.91 4.92
C ASP A 318 33.91 20.67 3.59
N ASP A 319 34.14 21.98 3.68
CA ASP A 319 34.27 22.89 2.55
C ASP A 319 35.54 22.52 1.77
N SER A 320 35.38 21.78 0.68
CA SER A 320 36.41 21.66 -0.35
C SER A 320 35.77 21.46 -1.70
N ALA A 321 35.87 22.50 -2.52
CA ALA A 321 35.48 22.48 -3.91
C ALA A 321 36.19 21.34 -4.67
N GLY A 322 35.42 20.50 -5.35
CA GLY A 322 35.92 19.69 -6.46
C GLY A 322 36.05 18.18 -6.28
N ALA A 323 35.20 17.50 -5.50
CA ALA A 323 35.10 16.03 -5.60
C ALA A 323 34.15 15.63 -6.76
N PRO A 324 34.57 14.78 -7.72
CA PRO A 324 33.68 14.26 -8.75
C PRO A 324 32.59 13.41 -8.08
N SER A 325 31.38 13.45 -8.64
CA SER A 325 30.21 12.64 -8.27
C SER A 325 30.58 11.28 -7.67
N ALA A 326 30.64 11.19 -6.34
CA ALA A 326 30.84 9.92 -5.66
C ALA A 326 29.65 9.02 -6.02
N GLN A 327 29.93 7.91 -6.70
CA GLN A 327 28.93 6.91 -7.07
C GLN A 327 28.82 5.89 -5.94
N LEU A 328 27.61 5.39 -5.68
CA LEU A 328 27.43 4.27 -4.76
C LEU A 328 28.14 3.03 -5.35
N ALA A 329 28.88 2.31 -4.51
CA ALA A 329 29.44 1.03 -4.90
C ALA A 329 28.30 0.07 -5.29
N PRO A 330 28.50 -0.84 -6.27
CA PRO A 330 27.52 -1.85 -6.60
C PRO A 330 27.06 -2.61 -5.36
N PHE A 331 25.75 -2.76 -5.18
CA PHE A 331 25.20 -3.41 -4.01
C PHE A 331 25.62 -4.89 -3.96
N GLY A 332 26.24 -5.29 -2.86
CA GLY A 332 26.75 -6.63 -2.65
C GLY A 332 25.72 -7.58 -2.01
N PRO A 333 26.16 -8.81 -1.66
CA PRO A 333 25.33 -9.84 -1.02
C PRO A 333 24.61 -9.36 0.24
N GLU A 334 25.19 -8.41 0.98
CA GLU A 334 24.62 -7.82 2.20
C GLU A 334 23.26 -7.15 1.97
N THR A 335 22.94 -6.78 0.72
CA THR A 335 21.64 -6.20 0.38
C THR A 335 20.67 -7.21 -0.23
N SER A 336 21.09 -8.45 -0.50
CA SER A 336 20.31 -9.42 -1.29
C SER A 336 18.97 -9.81 -0.67
N SER A 337 18.85 -9.73 0.65
CA SER A 337 17.61 -10.03 1.39
C SER A 337 16.56 -8.91 1.36
N ILE A 338 16.91 -7.73 0.83
CA ILE A 338 15.98 -6.61 0.66
C ILE A 338 15.19 -6.79 -0.64
N LEU A 339 13.88 -6.90 -0.52
CA LEU A 339 12.93 -7.06 -1.63
C LEU A 339 12.82 -5.79 -2.47
N LEU A 340 12.71 -4.62 -1.82
CA LEU A 340 12.53 -3.33 -2.47
C LEU A 340 13.10 -2.18 -1.61
N TRP A 341 13.44 -1.07 -2.27
CA TRP A 341 14.01 0.11 -1.61
C TRP A 341 12.97 1.20 -1.35
N TYR A 342 12.97 1.74 -0.14
CA TYR A 342 12.10 2.81 0.29
C TYR A 342 12.86 4.13 0.45
N LEU A 343 12.50 5.14 -0.34
CA LEU A 343 13.25 6.40 -0.42
C LEU A 343 12.91 7.38 0.71
N GLY A 344 11.77 7.19 1.39
CA GLY A 344 11.35 7.97 2.54
C GLY A 344 9.85 8.28 2.60
N THR A 345 9.42 8.77 3.76
CA THR A 345 8.07 9.28 4.05
C THR A 345 7.95 10.77 3.73
N ARG A 346 6.76 11.22 3.31
CA ARG A 346 6.41 12.64 3.13
C ARG A 346 7.48 13.48 2.40
N ILE A 347 8.04 12.94 1.32
CA ILE A 347 9.09 13.61 0.55
C ILE A 347 8.50 14.84 -0.14
N PRO A 348 9.00 16.05 0.15
CA PRO A 348 8.39 17.25 -0.37
C PRO A 348 8.94 17.64 -1.76
N PRO A 349 8.19 18.42 -2.56
CA PRO A 349 8.59 18.82 -3.91
C PRO A 349 9.99 19.43 -4.03
N GLU A 350 10.43 20.20 -3.04
CA GLU A 350 11.75 20.84 -2.99
C GLU A 350 12.90 19.82 -2.96
N SER A 351 12.66 18.61 -2.44
CA SER A 351 13.66 17.55 -2.35
C SER A 351 13.83 16.78 -3.68
N ARG A 352 13.01 17.09 -4.70
CA ARG A 352 13.00 16.35 -5.98
C ARG A 352 14.38 16.26 -6.61
N ARG A 353 15.11 17.38 -6.73
CA ARG A 353 16.41 17.40 -7.42
C ARG A 353 17.43 16.48 -6.74
N ALA A 354 17.48 16.53 -5.40
CA ALA A 354 18.37 15.68 -4.61
C ALA A 354 17.97 14.20 -4.70
N LEU A 355 16.67 13.91 -4.66
CA LEU A 355 16.16 12.54 -4.76
C LEU A 355 16.43 11.93 -6.13
N LEU A 356 16.25 12.68 -7.22
CA LEU A 356 16.54 12.18 -8.57
C LEU A 356 18.02 11.86 -8.78
N ALA A 357 18.92 12.68 -8.23
CA ALA A 357 20.35 12.37 -8.26
C ALA A 357 20.67 11.10 -7.46
N TRP A 358 20.00 10.89 -6.32
CA TRP A 358 20.16 9.68 -5.52
C TRP A 358 19.55 8.44 -6.20
N GLU A 359 18.42 8.59 -6.90
CA GLU A 359 17.80 7.52 -7.69
C GLU A 359 18.74 6.98 -8.75
N GLU A 360 19.40 7.86 -9.52
CA GLU A 360 20.40 7.47 -10.52
C GLU A 360 21.57 6.68 -9.90
N GLN A 361 22.06 7.13 -8.74
CA GLN A 361 23.11 6.42 -8.00
C GLN A 361 22.63 5.03 -7.55
N ILE A 362 21.40 4.90 -7.05
CA ILE A 362 20.81 3.63 -6.64
C ILE A 362 20.66 2.71 -7.85
N ARG A 363 20.18 3.19 -8.99
CA ARG A 363 20.02 2.38 -10.20
C ARG A 363 21.35 1.84 -10.72
N ASN A 364 22.40 2.67 -10.68
CA ASN A 364 23.74 2.25 -11.05
C ASN A 364 24.30 1.21 -10.06
N ALA A 365 24.09 1.39 -8.77
CA ALA A 365 24.54 0.44 -7.75
C ALA A 365 23.75 -0.88 -7.77
N ASP A 366 22.44 -0.83 -8.04
CA ASP A 366 21.53 -1.97 -8.03
C ASP A 366 21.27 -2.56 -9.43
N HIS A 367 22.18 -2.37 -10.39
CA HIS A 367 21.99 -2.77 -11.78
C HIS A 367 21.77 -4.29 -11.98
N LYS A 368 22.21 -5.11 -11.01
CA LYS A 368 22.06 -6.57 -11.00
C LYS A 368 20.65 -7.01 -10.60
N LEU A 369 20.17 -6.58 -9.43
CA LEU A 369 18.87 -7.00 -8.89
C LEU A 369 17.73 -6.10 -9.37
N ARG A 370 18.03 -4.86 -9.78
CA ARG A 370 17.09 -3.87 -10.33
C ARG A 370 15.81 -3.72 -9.50
N ARG A 371 15.96 -3.67 -8.18
CA ARG A 371 14.81 -3.74 -7.28
C ARG A 371 13.86 -2.56 -7.47
N PRO A 372 12.55 -2.76 -7.20
CA PRO A 372 11.61 -1.67 -7.22
C PRO A 372 11.98 -0.57 -6.22
N LEU A 373 11.71 0.69 -6.61
CA LEU A 373 11.86 1.85 -5.74
C LEU A 373 10.48 2.35 -5.33
N MET A 374 10.36 2.71 -4.07
CA MET A 374 9.12 3.11 -3.43
C MET A 374 9.30 4.42 -2.68
N ALA A 375 8.35 5.34 -2.79
CA ALA A 375 8.41 6.63 -2.10
C ALA A 375 7.02 7.14 -1.74
N ASP A 376 6.91 7.83 -0.61
CA ASP A 376 5.73 8.59 -0.21
C ASP A 376 6.01 10.09 -0.38
N VAL A 377 5.21 10.77 -1.20
CA VAL A 377 5.44 12.17 -1.62
C VAL A 377 4.27 13.07 -1.24
N THR A 378 4.55 14.36 -1.02
CA THR A 378 3.54 15.37 -0.66
C THR A 378 3.17 16.31 -1.81
N GLY A 379 3.62 16.02 -3.04
CA GLY A 379 3.25 16.73 -4.26
C GLY A 379 4.17 16.38 -5.43
N GLN A 380 3.87 16.91 -6.63
CA GLN A 380 4.61 16.59 -7.87
C GLN A 380 4.63 15.09 -8.19
N GLU A 381 3.52 14.41 -7.95
CA GLU A 381 3.34 12.96 -8.11
C GLU A 381 3.66 12.52 -9.54
N ARG A 382 3.33 13.35 -10.54
CA ARG A 382 3.61 13.07 -11.95
C ARG A 382 5.11 13.06 -12.24
N GLU A 383 5.86 13.96 -11.63
CA GLU A 383 7.31 14.09 -11.81
C GLU A 383 8.03 12.96 -11.08
N PHE A 384 7.66 12.67 -9.84
CA PHE A 384 8.25 11.56 -9.08
C PHE A 384 7.95 10.19 -9.69
N SER A 385 6.71 9.95 -10.13
CA SER A 385 6.30 8.66 -10.72
C SER A 385 6.97 8.31 -12.07
N ARG A 386 7.74 9.24 -12.67
CA ARG A 386 8.59 8.93 -13.83
C ARG A 386 9.84 8.14 -13.47
N HIS A 387 10.32 8.29 -12.23
CA HIS A 387 11.58 7.72 -11.75
C HIS A 387 11.35 6.67 -10.65
N VAL A 388 10.34 6.89 -9.81
CA VAL A 388 9.94 5.97 -8.74
C VAL A 388 8.65 5.23 -9.16
N PRO A 389 8.72 3.93 -9.47
CA PRO A 389 7.57 3.18 -10.02
C PRO A 389 6.43 2.99 -9.01
N MET A 390 6.73 2.99 -7.70
CA MET A 390 5.77 2.79 -6.62
C MET A 390 5.63 4.08 -5.80
N ILE A 391 4.57 4.85 -6.06
CA ILE A 391 4.32 6.15 -5.44
C ILE A 391 3.22 6.06 -4.38
N SER A 392 3.38 6.77 -3.28
CA SER A 392 2.37 6.96 -2.25
C SER A 392 2.10 8.43 -2.01
N THR A 393 0.89 8.69 -1.52
CA THR A 393 0.56 9.93 -0.84
C THR A 393 -0.19 9.55 0.43
N HIS A 394 0.49 9.65 1.57
CA HIS A 394 -0.16 9.41 2.85
C HIS A 394 -0.88 10.66 3.37
N ARG A 395 -1.96 10.40 4.12
CA ARG A 395 -2.70 11.41 4.86
C ARG A 395 -3.42 10.76 6.04
N ALA A 396 -3.50 11.47 7.17
CA ALA A 396 -4.34 11.06 8.29
C ALA A 396 -5.83 11.17 7.92
N GLY A 397 -6.54 10.03 7.86
CA GLY A 397 -7.96 9.96 7.53
C GLY A 397 -8.90 9.93 8.73
N LEU A 398 -8.36 9.95 9.96
CA LEU A 398 -9.11 9.79 11.21
C LEU A 398 -8.95 11.00 12.14
N GLN A 399 -9.89 11.15 13.07
CA GLN A 399 -9.87 12.15 14.15
C GLN A 399 -9.69 13.60 13.68
N ASN A 400 -10.18 13.91 12.49
CA ASN A 400 -10.16 15.25 11.92
C ASN A 400 -11.44 15.52 11.12
N SER A 401 -11.66 16.76 10.70
CA SER A 401 -12.89 17.19 10.00
C SER A 401 -13.04 16.66 8.56
N LEU A 402 -12.09 15.87 8.06
CA LEU A 402 -12.20 15.17 6.79
C LEU A 402 -12.82 13.77 6.98
N GLY A 403 -14.01 13.55 6.42
CA GLY A 403 -14.64 12.22 6.44
C GLY A 403 -13.93 11.17 5.56
N LEU A 404 -14.17 9.89 5.85
CA LEU A 404 -13.49 8.76 5.19
C LEU A 404 -13.79 8.62 3.68
N ARG A 405 -14.96 9.07 3.22
CA ARG A 405 -15.27 9.17 1.78
C ARG A 405 -14.38 10.21 1.09
N ASN A 406 -14.17 11.37 1.72
CA ASN A 406 -13.28 12.40 1.21
C ASN A 406 -11.81 11.95 1.28
N TYR A 407 -11.43 11.13 2.26
CA TYR A 407 -10.13 10.47 2.29
C TYR A 407 -9.92 9.53 1.07
N ARG A 408 -10.92 8.71 0.71
CA ARG A 408 -10.88 7.92 -0.54
C ARG A 408 -10.76 8.82 -1.78
N ASP A 409 -11.51 9.91 -1.83
CA ASP A 409 -11.47 10.87 -2.95
C ASP A 409 -10.11 11.56 -3.06
N TYR A 410 -9.49 11.89 -1.92
CA TYR A 410 -8.13 12.46 -1.82
C TYR A 410 -7.11 11.51 -2.45
N LEU A 411 -7.05 10.26 -1.97
CA LEU A 411 -6.14 9.25 -2.50
C LEU A 411 -6.38 9.01 -4.00
N SER A 412 -7.65 8.96 -4.42
CA SER A 412 -8.01 8.78 -5.83
C SER A 412 -7.54 9.93 -6.70
N ALA A 413 -7.59 11.17 -6.19
CA ALA A 413 -7.11 12.35 -6.89
C ALA A 413 -5.59 12.34 -7.04
N HIS A 414 -4.84 12.06 -5.97
CA HIS A 414 -3.38 12.00 -6.02
C HIS A 414 -2.86 10.84 -6.86
N ARG A 415 -3.51 9.68 -6.83
CA ARG A 415 -3.22 8.58 -7.76
C ARG A 415 -3.35 9.01 -9.22
N ARG A 416 -4.38 9.81 -9.57
CA ARG A 416 -4.59 10.30 -10.94
C ARG A 416 -3.55 11.34 -11.38
N LEU A 417 -2.87 12.00 -10.44
CA LEU A 417 -1.76 12.91 -10.75
C LEU A 417 -0.50 12.15 -11.14
N ALA A 418 -0.28 10.96 -10.56
CA ALA A 418 0.81 10.09 -10.96
C ALA A 418 0.68 9.65 -12.44
N LYS A 419 1.79 9.19 -13.03
CA LYS A 419 1.80 8.62 -14.38
C LYS A 419 0.75 7.52 -14.51
N GLN A 420 0.05 7.47 -15.64
CA GLN A 420 -0.90 6.40 -15.92
C GLN A 420 -0.24 5.03 -15.77
N GLY A 421 -0.86 4.14 -14.99
CA GLY A 421 -0.32 2.82 -14.66
C GLY A 421 0.80 2.82 -13.61
N ALA A 422 1.07 3.94 -12.93
CA ALA A 422 1.95 3.94 -11.76
C ALA A 422 1.33 3.09 -10.64
N PHE A 423 2.17 2.35 -9.92
CA PHE A 423 1.74 1.59 -8.76
C PHE A 423 1.51 2.54 -7.60
N PHE A 424 0.29 2.55 -7.07
CA PHE A 424 -0.11 3.43 -5.98
C PHE A 424 -0.32 2.64 -4.69
N TRP A 425 0.16 3.17 -3.58
CA TRP A 425 -0.01 2.59 -2.24
C TRP A 425 -0.15 3.72 -1.21
N THR A 426 -0.43 3.40 0.06
CA THR A 426 -0.48 4.41 1.13
C THR A 426 -0.15 3.84 2.50
N TRP A 427 0.40 4.69 3.37
CA TRP A 427 0.41 4.44 4.81
C TRP A 427 -0.96 4.70 5.44
N LEU A 428 -1.32 3.85 6.39
CA LEU A 428 -2.51 3.90 7.22
C LEU A 428 -2.05 4.13 8.67
N PRO A 429 -2.25 5.33 9.26
CA PRO A 429 -2.09 5.50 10.71
C PRO A 429 -2.92 4.48 11.48
N THR A 430 -2.27 3.75 12.38
CA THR A 430 -2.93 2.82 13.31
C THR A 430 -3.03 3.36 14.74
N GLU A 431 -2.45 4.52 14.97
CA GLU A 431 -2.45 5.26 16.24
C GLU A 431 -2.85 6.71 16.00
N PRO A 432 -3.40 7.40 17.02
CA PRO A 432 -3.60 8.83 16.97
C PRO A 432 -2.30 9.61 16.73
N ASP A 433 -2.46 10.89 16.39
CA ASP A 433 -1.34 11.82 16.25
C ASP A 433 -0.49 11.89 17.53
N ALA A 434 0.84 11.76 17.37
CA ALA A 434 1.80 11.64 18.47
C ALA A 434 1.77 12.89 19.36
N ASP A 435 1.84 14.07 18.73
CA ASP A 435 1.90 15.35 19.43
C ASP A 435 0.63 15.56 20.27
N LEU A 436 -0.53 15.17 19.70
CA LEU A 436 -1.80 15.24 20.41
C LEU A 436 -1.88 14.23 21.57
N GLN A 437 -1.37 13.02 21.40
CA GLN A 437 -1.31 12.01 22.48
C GLN A 437 -0.38 12.45 23.61
N ASP A 438 0.84 12.86 23.30
CA ASP A 438 1.84 13.31 24.28
C ASP A 438 1.32 14.50 25.08
N ALA A 439 0.64 15.44 24.42
CA ALA A 439 0.06 16.59 25.08
C ALA A 439 -1.13 16.20 25.99
N ARG A 440 -1.89 15.15 25.67
CA ARG A 440 -2.94 14.60 26.56
C ARG A 440 -2.34 13.86 27.74
N GLN A 441 -1.31 13.04 27.50
CA GLN A 441 -0.61 12.31 28.56
C GLN A 441 0.02 13.28 29.58
N ARG A 442 0.71 14.33 29.12
CA ARG A 442 1.27 15.38 29.99
C ARG A 442 0.20 16.14 30.78
N ALA A 443 -1.01 16.24 30.25
CA ALA A 443 -2.15 16.85 30.91
C ALA A 443 -2.91 15.89 31.87
N GLY A 444 -2.51 14.62 31.97
CA GLY A 444 -3.23 13.61 32.76
C GLY A 444 -4.63 13.29 32.23
N GLN A 445 -4.88 13.57 30.94
CA GLN A 445 -6.16 13.38 30.27
C GLN A 445 -6.28 11.97 29.69
N SER A 446 -7.52 11.53 29.42
CA SER A 446 -7.76 10.24 28.76
C SER A 446 -7.05 10.19 27.40
N LEU A 447 -6.31 9.13 27.06
CA LEU A 447 -5.67 9.03 25.74
C LEU A 447 -6.71 8.89 24.62
N LEU A 448 -6.35 9.35 23.41
CA LEU A 448 -7.15 9.13 22.22
C LEU A 448 -7.11 7.64 21.84
N ALA A 449 -8.20 7.18 21.24
CA ALA A 449 -8.33 5.81 20.74
C ALA A 449 -8.77 5.82 19.28
N ILE A 450 -8.19 4.91 18.50
CA ILE A 450 -8.68 4.54 17.18
C ILE A 450 -9.44 3.22 17.33
N GLU A 451 -10.67 3.20 16.86
CA GLU A 451 -11.53 2.02 16.94
C GLU A 451 -11.15 0.99 15.86
N PRO A 452 -11.27 -0.32 16.15
CA PRO A 452 -11.05 -1.39 15.15
C PRO A 452 -11.80 -1.17 13.84
N GLU A 453 -13.02 -0.65 13.93
CA GLU A 453 -13.86 -0.34 12.78
C GLU A 453 -13.36 0.84 11.95
N GLN A 454 -12.67 1.79 12.57
CA GLN A 454 -12.02 2.90 11.85
C GLN A 454 -10.83 2.41 11.04
N LEU A 455 -10.02 1.50 11.60
CA LEU A 455 -8.93 0.84 10.85
C LEU A 455 -9.47 0.11 9.62
N ARG A 456 -10.58 -0.64 9.78
CA ARG A 456 -11.25 -1.33 8.68
C ARG A 456 -11.72 -0.36 7.60
N LEU A 457 -12.47 0.67 7.97
CA LEU A 457 -13.01 1.63 7.01
C LEU A 457 -11.90 2.40 6.28
N GLN A 458 -10.83 2.76 6.97
CA GLN A 458 -9.69 3.45 6.38
C GLN A 458 -8.93 2.55 5.38
N ALA A 459 -8.68 1.28 5.72
CA ALA A 459 -8.05 0.33 4.82
C ALA A 459 -8.90 0.08 3.56
N TYR A 460 -10.22 -0.10 3.75
CA TYR A 460 -11.16 -0.25 2.64
C TYR A 460 -11.27 1.03 1.79
N ALA A 461 -11.21 2.21 2.39
CA ALA A 461 -11.17 3.48 1.66
C ALA A 461 -9.91 3.61 0.78
N ALA A 462 -8.75 3.15 1.27
CA ALA A 462 -7.50 3.14 0.51
C ALA A 462 -7.55 2.15 -0.67
N VAL A 463 -8.04 0.94 -0.45
CA VAL A 463 -8.23 -0.04 -1.53
C VAL A 463 -9.27 0.43 -2.55
N ALA A 464 -10.35 1.06 -2.08
CA ALA A 464 -11.35 1.67 -2.95
C ALA A 464 -10.78 2.80 -3.82
N ALA A 465 -9.80 3.56 -3.31
CA ALA A 465 -9.06 4.54 -4.10
C ALA A 465 -8.14 3.90 -5.17
N GLY A 466 -7.97 2.57 -5.12
CA GLY A 466 -7.13 1.78 -5.99
C GLY A 466 -5.68 1.73 -5.54
N ALA A 467 -5.45 1.65 -4.23
CA ALA A 467 -4.15 1.26 -3.69
C ALA A 467 -3.88 -0.23 -3.96
N HIS A 468 -2.69 -0.53 -4.48
CA HIS A 468 -2.16 -1.88 -4.72
C HIS A 468 -1.27 -2.37 -3.57
N GLY A 469 -1.24 -1.64 -2.46
CA GLY A 469 -0.50 -1.99 -1.25
C GLY A 469 -0.90 -1.09 -0.09
N LEU A 470 -0.77 -1.59 1.13
CA LEU A 470 -1.08 -0.89 2.37
C LEU A 470 0.09 -1.00 3.33
N GLY A 471 0.52 0.11 3.90
CA GLY A 471 1.43 0.11 5.04
C GLY A 471 0.71 0.52 6.31
N TYR A 472 0.92 -0.19 7.40
CA TYR A 472 0.33 0.12 8.70
C TYR A 472 1.32 0.93 9.53
N TRP A 473 1.14 2.24 9.55
CA TRP A 473 2.02 3.12 10.30
C TRP A 473 1.74 2.99 11.80
N SER A 474 2.76 2.64 12.57
CA SER A 474 2.76 2.57 14.02
C SER A 474 4.01 3.24 14.58
N GLN A 475 3.87 3.87 15.74
CA GLN A 475 4.95 4.47 16.53
C GLN A 475 5.39 3.53 17.67
N SER A 476 4.53 2.58 18.04
CA SER A 476 4.81 1.55 19.05
C SER A 476 4.70 0.14 18.47
N THR A 477 5.21 -0.84 19.23
CA THR A 477 5.14 -2.26 18.88
C THR A 477 3.70 -2.75 18.82
N PHE A 478 3.43 -3.73 17.94
CA PHE A 478 2.10 -4.37 17.90
C PHE A 478 1.81 -5.25 19.12
N ASP A 479 2.83 -5.67 19.86
CA ASP A 479 2.72 -6.52 21.06
C ASP A 479 2.58 -5.73 22.37
N GLY A 480 2.19 -4.46 22.30
CA GLY A 480 1.94 -3.65 23.49
C GLY A 480 0.82 -4.22 24.38
N ASP A 481 1.00 -4.11 25.70
CA ASP A 481 0.11 -4.70 26.72
C ASP A 481 -1.21 -3.94 26.95
N SER A 482 -1.41 -2.78 26.32
CA SER A 482 -2.63 -2.00 26.55
C SER A 482 -3.85 -2.63 25.86
N PRO A 483 -5.08 -2.49 26.41
CA PRO A 483 -6.29 -3.00 25.76
C PRO A 483 -6.47 -2.48 24.32
N LEU A 484 -6.11 -1.21 24.07
CA LEU A 484 -6.18 -0.61 22.72
C LEU A 484 -5.12 -1.20 21.77
N ALA A 485 -3.92 -1.50 22.26
CA ALA A 485 -2.89 -2.16 21.45
C ALA A 485 -3.32 -3.58 21.08
N ALA A 486 -3.92 -4.34 22.01
CA ALA A 486 -4.47 -5.65 21.73
C ALA A 486 -5.62 -5.60 20.70
N GLU A 487 -6.57 -4.66 20.86
CA GLU A 487 -7.65 -4.46 19.87
C GLU A 487 -7.12 -4.07 18.49
N ARG A 488 -6.14 -3.15 18.42
CA ARG A 488 -5.45 -2.77 17.18
C ARG A 488 -4.81 -3.98 16.51
N ARG A 489 -4.06 -4.79 17.26
CA ARG A 489 -3.37 -5.99 16.77
C ARG A 489 -4.37 -6.98 16.15
N LEU A 490 -5.47 -7.26 16.84
CA LEU A 490 -6.53 -8.16 16.35
C LEU A 490 -7.26 -7.60 15.12
N ALA A 491 -7.50 -6.28 15.07
CA ALA A 491 -8.14 -5.62 13.95
C ALA A 491 -7.28 -5.68 12.68
N VAL A 492 -5.97 -5.39 12.81
CA VAL A 492 -5.01 -5.48 11.71
C VAL A 492 -4.86 -6.92 11.23
N ALA A 493 -4.75 -7.89 12.15
CA ALA A 493 -4.70 -9.30 11.78
C ALA A 493 -5.92 -9.74 10.98
N GLN A 494 -7.14 -9.34 11.38
CA GLN A 494 -8.34 -9.65 10.61
C GLN A 494 -8.32 -9.02 9.21
N LEU A 495 -7.90 -7.76 9.09
CA LEU A 495 -7.81 -7.09 7.80
C LEU A 495 -6.78 -7.75 6.88
N ASN A 496 -5.63 -8.12 7.42
CA ASN A 496 -4.59 -8.78 6.65
C ASN A 496 -5.02 -10.18 6.18
N LEU A 497 -5.73 -10.96 7.00
CA LEU A 497 -6.32 -12.23 6.55
C LEU A 497 -7.31 -12.03 5.40
N GLU A 498 -8.13 -10.98 5.48
CA GLU A 498 -9.10 -10.63 4.46
C GLU A 498 -8.43 -10.18 3.15
N PHE A 499 -7.41 -9.32 3.22
CA PHE A 499 -6.65 -8.89 2.06
C PHE A 499 -5.78 -10.00 1.47
N THR A 500 -5.28 -10.93 2.28
CA THR A 500 -4.60 -12.13 1.80
C THR A 500 -5.54 -13.02 0.99
N LEU A 501 -6.80 -13.15 1.41
CA LEU A 501 -7.80 -13.91 0.65
C LEU A 501 -8.16 -13.21 -0.68
N LEU A 502 -8.17 -11.88 -0.69
CA LEU A 502 -8.51 -11.04 -1.85
C LEU A 502 -7.30 -10.66 -2.73
N GLU A 503 -6.08 -11.02 -2.33
CA GLU A 503 -4.83 -10.61 -2.96
C GLU A 503 -4.81 -10.78 -4.50
N PRO A 504 -5.28 -11.91 -5.08
CA PRO A 504 -5.26 -12.08 -6.54
C PRO A 504 -5.99 -10.96 -7.29
N TRP A 505 -7.10 -10.46 -6.73
CA TRP A 505 -7.87 -9.35 -7.30
C TRP A 505 -7.23 -8.00 -6.99
N LEU A 506 -6.79 -7.78 -5.76
CA LEU A 506 -6.26 -6.50 -5.33
C LEU A 506 -4.95 -6.12 -6.05
N ALA A 507 -4.05 -7.10 -6.21
CA ALA A 507 -2.75 -6.91 -6.87
C ALA A 507 -2.86 -6.61 -8.38
N THR A 508 -4.00 -6.95 -9.01
CA THR A 508 -4.24 -6.76 -10.46
C THR A 508 -5.34 -5.76 -10.77
N SER A 509 -5.88 -5.10 -9.75
CA SER A 509 -7.10 -4.30 -9.89
C SER A 509 -6.91 -3.01 -10.71
N ALA A 510 -8.00 -2.54 -11.31
CA ALA A 510 -8.11 -1.19 -11.84
C ALA A 510 -9.49 -0.66 -11.45
N VAL A 511 -9.53 0.52 -10.83
CA VAL A 511 -10.80 1.15 -10.43
C VAL A 511 -11.58 1.53 -11.68
N GLN A 512 -12.75 0.91 -11.88
CA GLN A 512 -13.64 1.23 -12.98
C GLN A 512 -14.56 2.39 -12.62
N ASN A 513 -15.26 2.29 -11.49
CA ASN A 513 -16.23 3.27 -11.04
C ASN A 513 -16.63 3.08 -9.56
N HIS A 514 -17.24 4.11 -8.99
CA HIS A 514 -17.95 4.06 -7.71
C HIS A 514 -19.44 4.20 -7.99
N THR A 515 -20.27 3.33 -7.41
CA THR A 515 -21.71 3.34 -7.61
C THR A 515 -22.41 3.42 -6.26
N PRO A 516 -23.32 4.39 -6.02
CA PRO A 516 -24.10 4.43 -4.80
C PRO A 516 -24.99 3.18 -4.71
N PHE A 517 -25.29 2.74 -3.49
CA PHE A 517 -26.21 1.62 -3.28
C PHE A 517 -27.24 1.92 -2.20
N THR A 518 -28.32 1.15 -2.20
CA THR A 518 -29.45 1.38 -1.30
C THR A 518 -29.55 0.29 -0.25
N ALA A 519 -29.79 0.68 1.00
CA ALA A 519 -30.10 -0.22 2.10
C ALA A 519 -31.62 -0.33 2.31
N GLY A 520 -32.10 -1.52 2.64
CA GLY A 520 -33.44 -1.72 3.17
C GLY A 520 -33.51 -1.08 4.57
N LEU A 521 -34.25 0.02 4.69
CA LEU A 521 -34.54 0.61 6.00
C LEU A 521 -35.47 -0.36 6.76
N PRO A 522 -35.20 -0.67 8.04
CA PRO A 522 -36.16 -1.39 8.86
C PRO A 522 -37.49 -0.62 8.83
N ALA A 523 -38.59 -1.29 8.49
CA ALA A 523 -39.90 -0.71 8.70
C ALA A 523 -39.99 -0.35 10.18
N GLN A 524 -40.12 0.94 10.51
CA GLN A 524 -40.46 1.32 11.87
C GLN A 524 -41.72 0.54 12.23
N ARG A 525 -41.72 -0.12 13.39
CA ARG A 525 -42.93 -0.76 13.91
C ARG A 525 -44.04 0.27 13.83
N ASN A 526 -45.01 0.02 12.96
CA ASN A 526 -46.28 0.72 12.98
C ASN A 526 -46.83 0.55 14.40
N ASN A 527 -46.57 1.52 15.28
CA ASN A 527 -47.46 1.78 16.40
C ASN A 527 -48.74 2.32 15.77
N GLN A 528 -49.49 1.46 15.09
CA GLN A 528 -50.90 1.72 14.86
C GLN A 528 -51.53 1.66 16.26
N PRO A 529 -52.04 2.79 16.80
CA PRO A 529 -52.90 2.70 17.96
C PRO A 529 -54.08 1.80 17.55
N SER A 530 -54.34 0.77 18.35
CA SER A 530 -55.43 -0.18 18.16
C SER A 530 -56.72 0.58 17.87
N ALA A 531 -57.33 0.30 16.71
CA ALA A 531 -58.57 0.92 16.28
C ALA A 531 -59.70 0.58 17.26
N ALA A 532 -60.04 1.51 18.15
CA ALA A 532 -61.27 1.51 18.91
C ALA A 532 -61.57 2.94 19.40
N GLY A 533 -62.24 3.74 18.57
CA GLY A 533 -62.79 5.03 18.97
C GLY A 533 -63.10 5.93 17.79
N LEU A 534 -64.35 6.40 17.69
CA LEU A 534 -64.85 7.34 16.68
C LEU A 534 -64.02 8.64 16.71
N ALA A 535 -63.15 8.82 15.72
CA ALA A 535 -62.24 9.95 15.61
C ALA A 535 -62.89 11.11 14.84
N GLY A 536 -62.88 12.32 15.41
CA GLY A 536 -63.32 13.56 14.75
C GLY A 536 -62.32 14.06 13.71
N THR A 537 -62.73 15.03 12.89
CA THR A 537 -61.95 15.59 11.76
C THR A 537 -60.57 16.16 12.13
N ALA A 538 -60.39 16.63 13.38
CA ALA A 538 -59.11 17.11 13.89
C ALA A 538 -58.08 15.99 14.13
N ASP A 539 -58.55 14.81 14.52
CA ASP A 539 -57.73 13.63 14.81
C ASP A 539 -57.23 12.98 13.50
N GLU A 540 -58.03 13.09 12.44
CA GLU A 540 -57.64 12.68 11.09
C GLU A 540 -56.59 13.63 10.47
N ALA A 541 -56.66 14.94 10.76
CA ALA A 541 -55.66 15.91 10.33
C ALA A 541 -54.30 15.67 11.03
N ALA A 542 -54.31 15.47 12.35
CA ALA A 542 -53.10 15.14 13.12
C ALA A 542 -52.47 13.82 12.66
N ARG A 543 -53.29 12.81 12.32
CA ARG A 543 -52.83 11.54 11.75
C ARG A 543 -52.18 11.72 10.38
N ARG A 544 -52.74 12.55 9.50
CA ARG A 544 -52.15 12.86 8.19
C ARG A 544 -50.83 13.63 8.34
N GLU A 545 -50.74 14.54 9.30
CA GLU A 545 -49.51 15.29 9.59
C GLU A 545 -48.40 14.38 10.12
N ALA A 546 -48.71 13.44 11.02
CA ALA A 546 -47.76 12.43 11.50
C ALA A 546 -47.24 11.53 10.36
N ILE A 547 -48.14 11.02 9.50
CA ILE A 547 -47.76 10.20 8.33
C ILE A 547 -46.86 10.99 7.36
N ASN A 548 -47.18 12.27 7.11
CA ASN A 548 -46.37 13.12 6.26
C ASN A 548 -45.00 13.43 6.88
N ALA A 549 -44.95 13.69 8.20
CA ALA A 549 -43.70 13.91 8.92
C ALA A 549 -42.79 12.68 8.89
N ASP A 550 -43.37 11.49 9.11
CA ASP A 550 -42.65 10.22 9.02
C ASP A 550 -42.11 9.99 7.60
N ARG A 551 -42.91 10.28 6.57
CA ARG A 551 -42.48 10.16 5.17
C ARG A 551 -41.32 11.11 4.85
N VAL A 552 -41.42 12.38 5.27
CA VAL A 552 -40.35 13.37 5.10
C VAL A 552 -39.08 12.96 5.85
N ALA A 553 -39.21 12.40 7.06
CA ALA A 553 -38.07 11.89 7.82
C ALA A 553 -37.40 10.69 7.12
N GLN A 554 -38.20 9.77 6.58
CA GLN A 554 -37.71 8.63 5.80
C GLN A 554 -37.01 9.09 4.52
N ASP A 555 -37.57 10.06 3.80
CA ASP A 555 -36.96 10.60 2.58
C ASP A 555 -35.62 11.28 2.86
N ARG A 556 -35.53 12.07 3.96
CA ARG A 556 -34.26 12.66 4.42
C ARG A 556 -33.25 11.59 4.80
N GLN A 557 -33.67 10.54 5.51
CA GLN A 557 -32.79 9.45 5.90
C GLN A 557 -32.26 8.69 4.68
N ARG A 558 -33.11 8.40 3.68
CA ARG A 558 -32.70 7.79 2.42
C ARG A 558 -31.69 8.65 1.67
N GLN A 559 -31.92 9.97 1.61
CA GLN A 559 -30.99 10.91 0.99
C GLN A 559 -29.64 10.93 1.71
N SER A 560 -29.60 10.91 3.05
CA SER A 560 -28.36 10.81 3.82
C SER A 560 -27.60 9.52 3.49
N LEU A 561 -28.27 8.38 3.61
CA LEU A 561 -27.68 7.06 3.36
C LEU A 561 -27.13 6.94 1.94
N SER A 562 -27.80 7.50 0.94
CA SER A 562 -27.32 7.48 -0.45
C SER A 562 -25.98 8.22 -0.65
N ARG A 563 -25.60 9.11 0.28
CA ARG A 563 -24.31 9.82 0.26
C ARG A 563 -23.22 9.08 1.03
N GLU A 564 -23.58 8.11 1.85
CA GLU A 564 -22.68 7.35 2.71
C GLU A 564 -22.37 5.96 2.15
N LEU A 565 -23.28 5.39 1.36
CA LEU A 565 -23.21 4.03 0.82
C LEU A 565 -22.68 4.03 -0.62
N GLU A 566 -21.46 3.54 -0.84
CA GLU A 566 -20.90 3.39 -2.17
C GLU A 566 -20.18 2.05 -2.35
N ALA A 567 -20.36 1.46 -3.53
CA ALA A 567 -19.66 0.27 -3.96
C ALA A 567 -18.59 0.65 -4.99
N THR A 568 -17.34 0.27 -4.70
CA THR A 568 -16.24 0.42 -5.65
C THR A 568 -16.14 -0.82 -6.51
N ILE A 569 -16.05 -0.62 -7.83
CA ILE A 569 -15.96 -1.70 -8.81
C ILE A 569 -14.55 -1.73 -9.37
N LEU A 570 -13.87 -2.84 -9.15
CA LEU A 570 -12.50 -3.11 -9.55
C LEU A 570 -12.49 -4.16 -10.65
N ARG A 571 -11.93 -3.81 -11.82
CA ARG A 571 -11.63 -4.76 -12.89
C ARG A 571 -10.31 -5.44 -12.61
N THR A 572 -10.26 -6.75 -12.75
CA THR A 572 -9.06 -7.54 -12.46
C THR A 572 -8.85 -8.59 -13.54
N ASP A 573 -7.68 -9.25 -13.53
CA ASP A 573 -7.40 -10.38 -14.43
C ASP A 573 -8.27 -11.61 -14.11
N TYR A 574 -8.93 -11.61 -12.94
CA TYR A 574 -9.69 -12.72 -12.37
C TYR A 574 -11.20 -12.41 -12.27
N GLY A 575 -11.68 -11.42 -13.03
CA GLY A 575 -13.07 -11.00 -13.06
C GLY A 575 -13.29 -9.59 -12.49
N THR A 576 -14.42 -9.39 -11.81
CA THR A 576 -14.75 -8.09 -11.17
C THR A 576 -14.84 -8.26 -9.67
N LEU A 577 -14.08 -7.46 -8.92
CA LEU A 577 -14.20 -7.34 -7.47
C LEU A 577 -15.03 -6.10 -7.14
N VAL A 578 -16.07 -6.26 -6.34
CA VAL A 578 -16.93 -5.17 -5.88
C VAL A 578 -16.79 -5.06 -4.37
N LEU A 579 -16.49 -3.85 -3.90
CA LEU A 579 -16.30 -3.51 -2.50
C LEU A 579 -17.37 -2.51 -2.06
N PRO A 580 -18.53 -2.97 -1.55
CA PRO A 580 -19.51 -2.10 -0.92
C PRO A 580 -18.97 -1.61 0.43
N ILE A 581 -19.00 -0.29 0.63
CA ILE A 581 -18.50 0.38 1.82
C ILE A 581 -19.58 1.35 2.30
N TRP A 582 -19.92 1.25 3.59
CA TRP A 582 -20.63 2.30 4.30
C TRP A 582 -19.59 3.24 4.90
N TYR A 583 -19.41 4.45 4.35
CA TYR A 583 -18.43 5.40 4.89
C TYR A 583 -18.86 6.01 6.23
N GLY A 584 -20.17 6.16 6.44
CA GLY A 584 -20.79 6.62 7.68
C GLY A 584 -20.56 8.11 7.93
N GLU A 585 -21.60 8.82 8.35
CA GLU A 585 -21.42 10.17 8.87
C GLU A 585 -20.62 10.16 10.19
N ASP A 586 -19.56 10.96 10.24
CA ASP A 586 -18.68 11.10 11.39
C ASP A 586 -17.99 9.81 11.87
N ALA A 587 -17.90 8.79 11.02
CA ALA A 587 -17.24 7.53 11.36
C ALA A 587 -15.73 7.70 11.62
N GLN A 588 -15.12 8.76 11.08
CA GLN A 588 -13.73 9.13 11.36
C GLN A 588 -13.47 9.54 12.83
N TYR A 589 -14.53 9.78 13.61
CA TYR A 589 -14.46 10.03 15.06
C TYR A 589 -14.98 8.83 15.86
N VAL A 590 -16.23 8.45 15.62
CA VAL A 590 -16.89 7.30 16.27
C VAL A 590 -17.80 6.63 15.24
N PRO A 591 -17.50 5.39 14.83
CA PRO A 591 -18.35 4.61 13.92
C PRO A 591 -19.77 4.40 14.47
N GLY A 592 -20.77 4.50 13.59
CA GLY A 592 -22.16 4.23 13.93
C GLY A 592 -22.53 2.75 13.83
N GLY A 593 -23.83 2.44 13.92
CA GLY A 593 -24.33 1.06 13.78
C GLY A 593 -23.96 0.42 12.43
N MET A 594 -24.02 1.19 11.34
CA MET A 594 -23.47 0.85 10.01
C MET A 594 -23.82 -0.56 9.51
N ALA A 595 -25.02 -1.03 9.80
CA ALA A 595 -25.53 -2.30 9.35
C ALA A 595 -26.95 -2.17 8.80
N ALA A 596 -27.22 -2.92 7.73
CA ALA A 596 -28.47 -2.88 6.99
C ALA A 596 -28.84 -4.28 6.48
N ASN A 597 -30.13 -4.47 6.20
CA ASN A 597 -30.63 -5.65 5.51
C ASN A 597 -31.04 -5.28 4.09
N GLU A 598 -31.14 -6.28 3.22
CA GLU A 598 -31.62 -6.14 1.84
C GLU A 598 -30.91 -5.01 1.07
N VAL A 599 -29.58 -5.00 1.13
CA VAL A 599 -28.76 -4.01 0.41
C VAL A 599 -28.75 -4.34 -1.07
N LYS A 600 -29.21 -3.40 -1.90
CA LYS A 600 -29.30 -3.54 -3.36
C LYS A 600 -28.22 -2.72 -4.04
N ILE A 601 -27.43 -3.38 -4.89
CA ILE A 601 -26.29 -2.80 -5.61
C ILE A 601 -26.45 -3.10 -7.09
N VAL A 602 -26.26 -2.10 -7.96
CA VAL A 602 -26.25 -2.27 -9.42
C VAL A 602 -24.82 -2.21 -9.92
N ILE A 603 -24.35 -3.27 -10.58
CA ILE A 603 -22.98 -3.41 -11.06
C ILE A 603 -22.95 -3.33 -12.59
N PRO A 604 -22.36 -2.28 -13.19
CA PRO A 604 -22.22 -2.15 -14.64
C PRO A 604 -21.15 -3.08 -15.24
N GLY A 605 -21.39 -3.49 -16.49
CA GLY A 605 -20.41 -4.16 -17.35
C GLY A 605 -20.00 -5.57 -16.92
N VAL A 606 -20.75 -6.25 -16.05
CA VAL A 606 -20.51 -7.65 -15.70
C VAL A 606 -21.06 -8.55 -16.81
N GLY A 607 -20.32 -9.59 -17.19
CA GLY A 607 -20.76 -10.55 -18.20
C GLY A 607 -21.99 -11.35 -17.77
N ASP A 608 -22.86 -11.70 -18.73
CA ASP A 608 -24.12 -12.39 -18.47
C ASP A 608 -23.93 -13.79 -17.83
N THR A 609 -22.78 -14.43 -18.06
CA THR A 609 -22.42 -15.76 -17.54
C THR A 609 -21.77 -15.73 -16.15
N ALA A 610 -21.24 -14.59 -15.71
CA ALA A 610 -20.50 -14.50 -14.45
C ALA A 610 -21.44 -14.70 -13.25
N SER A 611 -21.04 -15.49 -12.26
CA SER A 611 -21.80 -15.62 -11.00
C SER A 611 -21.26 -14.68 -9.93
N ALA A 612 -22.15 -14.17 -9.08
CA ALA A 612 -21.81 -13.29 -7.97
C ALA A 612 -21.58 -14.13 -6.69
N TRP A 613 -20.48 -13.87 -6.00
CA TRP A 613 -20.09 -14.57 -4.77
C TRP A 613 -19.71 -13.54 -3.70
N GLU A 614 -20.37 -13.57 -2.55
CA GLU A 614 -19.91 -12.86 -1.36
C GLU A 614 -18.78 -13.66 -0.70
N VAL A 615 -17.66 -12.98 -0.46
CA VAL A 615 -16.41 -13.58 -0.01
C VAL A 615 -16.04 -13.03 1.35
N SER A 616 -15.77 -13.94 2.28
CA SER A 616 -15.20 -13.62 3.58
C SER A 616 -14.20 -14.70 3.99
N THR A 617 -13.41 -14.40 5.02
CA THR A 617 -12.45 -15.33 5.62
C THR A 617 -13.09 -16.55 6.28
N THR A 618 -14.42 -16.61 6.43
CA THR A 618 -15.12 -17.75 7.05
C THR A 618 -16.19 -18.40 6.17
N ALA A 619 -16.57 -17.79 5.04
CA ALA A 619 -17.50 -18.38 4.08
C ALA A 619 -17.38 -17.73 2.70
N ILE A 620 -17.62 -18.55 1.66
CA ILE A 620 -17.80 -18.13 0.26
C ILE A 620 -19.22 -18.49 -0.14
N GLN A 621 -20.08 -17.50 -0.36
CA GLN A 621 -21.52 -17.70 -0.58
C GLN A 621 -21.96 -17.17 -1.92
N ARG A 622 -22.68 -17.97 -2.69
CA ARG A 622 -23.26 -17.52 -3.97
C ARG A 622 -24.44 -16.58 -3.68
N ILE A 623 -24.45 -15.43 -4.33
CA ILE A 623 -25.57 -14.49 -4.26
C ILE A 623 -26.62 -14.91 -5.30
N VAL A 624 -27.72 -15.47 -4.81
CA VAL A 624 -28.80 -16.01 -5.66
C VAL A 624 -29.73 -14.91 -6.17
N ASP A 625 -30.00 -13.90 -5.34
CA ASP A 625 -30.82 -12.76 -5.76
C ASP A 625 -29.98 -11.83 -6.63
N SER A 626 -29.98 -12.12 -7.92
CA SER A 626 -29.28 -11.34 -8.91
C SER A 626 -30.05 -11.28 -10.22
N THR A 627 -30.34 -10.07 -10.68
CA THR A 627 -31.23 -9.80 -11.81
C THR A 627 -30.64 -8.74 -12.74
N ARG A 628 -30.95 -8.82 -14.04
CA ARG A 628 -30.54 -7.81 -15.01
C ARG A 628 -31.49 -6.62 -14.92
N VAL A 629 -30.92 -5.41 -14.82
CA VAL A 629 -31.66 -4.15 -14.75
C VAL A 629 -31.05 -3.13 -15.72
N ALA A 630 -31.72 -2.00 -15.93
CA ALA A 630 -31.12 -0.90 -16.67
C ALA A 630 -29.83 -0.44 -15.96
N GLY A 631 -28.72 -0.35 -16.70
CA GLY A 631 -27.42 0.06 -16.17
C GLY A 631 -26.52 -1.06 -15.67
N GLY A 632 -26.98 -2.32 -15.58
CA GLY A 632 -26.12 -3.44 -15.22
C GLY A 632 -26.85 -4.62 -14.58
N ARG A 633 -26.15 -5.31 -13.69
CA ARG A 633 -26.69 -6.45 -12.93
C ARG A 633 -26.90 -6.02 -11.49
N GLN A 634 -28.13 -6.15 -11.00
CA GLN A 634 -28.45 -5.92 -9.61
C GLN A 634 -28.17 -7.18 -8.79
N ILE A 635 -27.65 -7.00 -7.57
CA ILE A 635 -27.58 -8.02 -6.53
C ILE A 635 -28.25 -7.51 -5.26
N THR A 636 -28.75 -8.44 -4.45
CA THR A 636 -29.26 -8.13 -3.11
C THR A 636 -28.46 -8.89 -2.05
N LEU A 637 -27.81 -8.17 -1.14
CA LEU A 637 -27.22 -8.73 0.07
C LEU A 637 -28.28 -8.79 1.17
N ARG A 638 -28.48 -9.97 1.76
CA ARG A 638 -29.49 -10.15 2.81
C ARG A 638 -29.15 -9.36 4.08
N LYS A 639 -27.87 -9.35 4.44
CA LYS A 639 -27.31 -8.67 5.59
C LYS A 639 -26.01 -7.99 5.17
N PHE A 640 -25.82 -6.77 5.61
CA PHE A 640 -24.65 -5.95 5.32
C PHE A 640 -24.22 -5.25 6.61
N ASP A 641 -22.93 -5.30 6.92
CA ASP A 641 -22.30 -4.46 7.96
C ASP A 641 -21.49 -3.36 7.25
N MET A 642 -20.46 -2.78 7.87
CA MET A 642 -19.68 -1.68 7.30
C MET A 642 -19.11 -1.94 5.89
N THR A 643 -18.63 -3.16 5.63
CA THR A 643 -17.97 -3.53 4.37
C THR A 643 -18.29 -4.96 3.96
N SER A 644 -18.22 -5.24 2.66
CA SER A 644 -18.29 -6.60 2.10
C SER A 644 -17.35 -6.70 0.89
N ALA A 645 -17.05 -7.92 0.44
CA ALA A 645 -16.29 -8.20 -0.77
C ALA A 645 -17.08 -9.17 -1.65
N ILE A 646 -17.34 -8.76 -2.90
CA ILE A 646 -18.15 -9.54 -3.84
C ILE A 646 -17.34 -9.77 -5.11
N ILE A 647 -17.26 -11.02 -5.53
CA ILE A 647 -16.54 -11.43 -6.73
C ILE A 647 -17.55 -11.85 -7.79
N PHE A 648 -17.41 -11.27 -8.99
CA PHE A 648 -18.08 -11.73 -10.19
C PHE A 648 -17.08 -12.45 -11.09
N THR A 649 -17.32 -13.74 -11.29
CA THR A 649 -16.49 -14.59 -12.15
C THR A 649 -17.30 -15.76 -12.71
N ASP A 650 -16.95 -16.22 -13.90
CA ASP A 650 -17.42 -17.46 -14.52
C ASP A 650 -16.44 -18.63 -14.32
N ASP A 651 -15.23 -18.38 -13.79
CA ASP A 651 -14.24 -19.42 -13.48
C ASP A 651 -14.56 -20.12 -12.15
N THR A 652 -15.11 -21.33 -12.25
CA THR A 652 -15.41 -22.17 -11.08
C THR A 652 -14.14 -22.65 -10.36
N ARG A 653 -13.03 -22.86 -11.06
CA ARG A 653 -11.76 -23.31 -10.45
C ARG A 653 -11.15 -22.22 -9.58
N LEU A 654 -11.33 -20.95 -9.97
CA LEU A 654 -10.94 -19.82 -9.15
C LEU A 654 -11.70 -19.81 -7.82
N ILE A 655 -13.03 -20.03 -7.86
CA ILE A 655 -13.85 -20.10 -6.64
C ILE A 655 -13.44 -21.29 -5.76
N GLU A 656 -13.16 -22.46 -6.34
CA GLU A 656 -12.64 -23.62 -5.60
C GLU A 656 -11.32 -23.32 -4.89
N ARG A 657 -10.39 -22.60 -5.54
CA ARG A 657 -9.12 -22.16 -4.92
C ARG A 657 -9.35 -21.19 -3.77
N VAL A 658 -10.25 -20.22 -3.92
CA VAL A 658 -10.61 -19.29 -2.83
C VAL A 658 -11.27 -20.02 -1.67
N GLN A 659 -12.13 -21.00 -1.96
CA GLN A 659 -12.77 -21.83 -0.94
C GLN A 659 -11.74 -22.63 -0.16
N ALA A 660 -10.77 -23.27 -0.84
CA ALA A 660 -9.68 -23.99 -0.18
C ALA A 660 -8.88 -23.06 0.74
N ARG A 661 -8.50 -21.87 0.27
CA ARG A 661 -7.80 -20.88 1.09
C ARG A 661 -8.64 -20.40 2.28
N MET A 662 -9.94 -20.12 2.06
CA MET A 662 -10.86 -19.74 3.14
C MET A 662 -10.94 -20.83 4.23
N LEU A 663 -10.96 -22.11 3.85
CA LEU A 663 -10.99 -23.22 4.81
C LEU A 663 -9.75 -23.26 5.73
N GLU A 664 -8.59 -22.81 5.24
CA GLU A 664 -7.37 -22.67 6.04
C GLU A 664 -7.47 -21.48 7.03
N LEU A 665 -8.10 -20.38 6.61
CA LEU A 665 -8.16 -19.13 7.39
C LEU A 665 -9.33 -19.06 8.37
N ARG A 666 -10.39 -19.86 8.18
CA ARG A 666 -11.66 -19.68 8.90
C ARG A 666 -11.57 -19.82 10.41
N ASP A 667 -10.73 -20.72 10.93
CA ASP A 667 -10.61 -20.93 12.38
C ASP A 667 -9.94 -19.72 13.02
N ILE A 668 -8.73 -19.37 12.57
CA ILE A 668 -8.00 -18.21 13.08
C ILE A 668 -8.81 -16.92 12.92
N SER A 669 -9.49 -16.73 11.79
CA SER A 669 -10.34 -15.55 11.59
C SER A 669 -11.52 -15.48 12.57
N ALA A 670 -12.19 -16.61 12.85
CA ALA A 670 -13.28 -16.64 13.81
C ALA A 670 -12.79 -16.38 15.24
N ARG A 671 -11.62 -16.94 15.64
CA ARG A 671 -11.00 -16.68 16.95
C ARG A 671 -10.67 -15.20 17.13
N LEU A 672 -10.01 -14.59 16.15
CA LEU A 672 -9.67 -13.18 16.17
C LEU A 672 -10.94 -12.30 16.26
N ALA A 673 -12.03 -12.68 15.59
CA ALA A 673 -13.31 -11.96 15.63
C ALA A 673 -13.97 -12.01 17.00
N VAL A 674 -14.06 -13.19 17.61
CA VAL A 674 -14.62 -13.38 18.94
C VAL A 674 -13.79 -12.64 19.99
N GLU A 675 -12.46 -12.75 19.92
CA GLU A 675 -11.56 -12.10 20.85
C GLU A 675 -11.61 -10.57 20.76
N LEU A 676 -11.64 -10.03 19.53
CA LEU A 676 -11.80 -8.59 19.34
C LEU A 676 -13.13 -8.08 19.91
N ALA A 677 -14.22 -8.82 19.70
CA ALA A 677 -15.52 -8.49 20.25
C ALA A 677 -15.54 -8.52 21.79
N ARG A 678 -14.84 -9.49 22.39
CA ARG A 678 -14.67 -9.61 23.84
C ARG A 678 -13.93 -8.41 24.44
N LEU A 679 -12.71 -8.14 23.94
CA LEU A 679 -11.87 -7.06 24.48
C LEU A 679 -12.55 -5.69 24.33
N LYS A 680 -13.12 -5.41 23.15
CA LYS A 680 -13.80 -4.15 22.90
C LYS A 680 -15.07 -3.99 23.76
N LEU A 681 -15.86 -5.05 23.93
CA LEU A 681 -17.04 -5.00 24.81
C LEU A 681 -16.64 -4.74 26.26
N GLU A 682 -15.56 -5.36 26.74
CA GLU A 682 -15.04 -5.15 28.10
C GLU A 682 -14.58 -3.69 28.29
N ARG A 683 -13.73 -3.17 27.39
CA ARG A 683 -13.25 -1.78 27.43
C ARG A 683 -14.40 -0.78 27.41
N VAL A 684 -15.35 -0.94 26.48
CA VAL A 684 -16.50 -0.04 26.37
C VAL A 684 -17.38 -0.12 27.62
N ASN A 685 -17.62 -1.32 28.16
CA ASN A 685 -18.38 -1.47 29.40
C ASN A 685 -17.74 -0.69 30.57
N GLN A 686 -16.40 -0.76 30.73
CA GLN A 686 -15.70 0.01 31.76
C GLN A 686 -15.87 1.53 31.55
N LYS A 687 -15.73 2.02 30.33
CA LYS A 687 -15.91 3.45 30.03
C LYS A 687 -17.36 3.92 30.22
N VAL A 688 -18.34 3.07 29.88
CA VAL A 688 -19.77 3.34 30.08
C VAL A 688 -20.10 3.48 31.56
N LEU A 689 -19.47 2.72 32.47
CA LEU A 689 -19.67 2.90 33.91
C LEU A 689 -19.34 4.32 34.38
N VAL A 690 -18.25 4.90 33.85
CA VAL A 690 -17.88 6.31 34.12
C VAL A 690 -18.86 7.27 33.46
N LEU A 691 -19.21 7.05 32.20
CA LEU A 691 -20.11 7.97 31.49
C LEU A 691 -21.55 7.95 32.02
N GLN A 692 -22.01 6.82 32.57
CA GLN A 692 -23.33 6.72 33.20
C GLN A 692 -23.47 7.61 34.43
N SER A 693 -22.39 7.86 35.19
CA SER A 693 -22.46 8.75 36.35
C SER A 693 -22.48 10.23 35.96
N ILE A 694 -21.96 10.58 34.78
CA ILE A 694 -21.86 11.96 34.28
C ILE A 694 -23.07 12.32 33.39
N ARG A 695 -23.39 11.45 32.41
CA ARG A 695 -24.45 11.62 31.40
C ARG A 695 -25.13 10.28 31.10
N PRO A 696 -26.15 9.88 31.86
CA PRO A 696 -26.83 8.60 31.68
C PRO A 696 -27.43 8.42 30.28
N GLN A 697 -27.30 7.22 29.72
CA GLN A 697 -28.02 6.78 28.52
C GLN A 697 -28.98 5.65 28.89
N HIS A 698 -30.27 5.86 28.67
CA HIS A 698 -31.34 4.94 29.11
C HIS A 698 -31.20 3.53 28.49
N ASP A 699 -30.79 3.46 27.23
CA ASP A 699 -30.70 2.19 26.48
C ASP A 699 -29.41 1.40 26.74
N ALA A 700 -28.44 1.97 27.47
CA ALA A 700 -27.14 1.33 27.66
C ALA A 700 -27.20 -0.06 28.31
N PRO A 701 -27.96 -0.29 29.40
CA PRO A 701 -28.04 -1.62 30.02
C PRO A 701 -28.60 -2.68 29.05
N ARG A 702 -29.61 -2.30 28.25
CA ARG A 702 -30.24 -3.17 27.25
C ARG A 702 -29.27 -3.53 26.13
N LEU A 703 -28.55 -2.55 25.60
CA LEU A 703 -27.58 -2.75 24.52
C LEU A 703 -26.39 -3.62 24.99
N LEU A 704 -25.83 -3.33 26.17
CA LEU A 704 -24.74 -4.12 26.74
C LEU A 704 -25.16 -5.55 27.07
N GLY A 705 -26.36 -5.74 27.65
CA GLY A 705 -26.90 -7.07 27.93
C GLY A 705 -27.05 -7.92 26.67
N ARG A 706 -27.56 -7.34 25.58
CA ARG A 706 -27.71 -8.03 24.29
C ARG A 706 -26.36 -8.29 23.61
N ALA A 707 -25.40 -7.37 23.71
CA ALA A 707 -24.04 -7.58 23.19
C ALA A 707 -23.35 -8.77 23.90
N ARG A 708 -23.46 -8.87 25.22
CA ARG A 708 -22.94 -10.02 25.99
C ARG A 708 -23.58 -11.34 25.56
N LEU A 709 -24.90 -11.36 25.32
CA LEU A 709 -25.58 -12.56 24.83
C LEU A 709 -25.05 -13.01 23.46
N LEU A 710 -24.86 -12.06 22.54
CA LEU A 710 -24.32 -12.34 21.21
C LEU A 710 -22.86 -12.82 21.27
N LEU A 711 -22.05 -12.25 22.15
CA LEU A 711 -20.69 -12.70 22.39
C LEU A 711 -20.67 -14.14 22.95
N GLY A 712 -21.52 -14.46 23.93
CA GLY A 712 -21.64 -15.82 24.46
C GLY A 712 -22.08 -16.84 23.39
N ASN A 713 -22.98 -16.44 22.48
CA ASN A 713 -23.32 -17.27 21.31
C ASN A 713 -22.12 -17.46 20.37
N ALA A 714 -21.34 -16.40 20.13
CA ALA A 714 -20.16 -16.45 19.28
C ALA A 714 -19.09 -17.41 19.84
N GLU A 715 -18.85 -17.37 21.14
CA GLU A 715 -17.96 -18.29 21.86
C GLU A 715 -18.45 -19.75 21.76
N SER A 716 -19.76 -19.98 21.95
CA SER A 716 -20.35 -21.32 21.80
C SER A 716 -20.23 -21.87 20.37
N TYR A 717 -20.48 -21.02 19.36
CA TYR A 717 -20.29 -21.41 17.95
C TYR A 717 -18.83 -21.72 17.63
N LEU A 718 -17.89 -20.95 18.16
CA LEU A 718 -16.46 -21.18 18.00
C LEU A 718 -16.05 -22.53 18.60
N GLN A 719 -16.48 -22.82 19.84
CA GLN A 719 -16.24 -24.10 20.50
C GLN A 719 -16.83 -25.29 19.73
N SER A 720 -17.95 -25.08 19.03
CA SER A 720 -18.63 -26.09 18.23
C SER A 720 -18.10 -26.21 16.79
N GLY A 721 -17.03 -25.50 16.42
CA GLY A 721 -16.46 -25.49 15.06
C GLY A 721 -17.32 -24.77 14.00
N ARG A 722 -18.34 -24.01 14.41
CA ARG A 722 -19.21 -23.21 13.54
C ARG A 722 -18.60 -21.83 13.30
N PHE A 723 -17.45 -21.79 12.62
CA PHE A 723 -16.62 -20.59 12.48
C PHE A 723 -17.32 -19.39 11.82
N HIS A 724 -18.15 -19.62 10.80
CA HIS A 724 -18.87 -18.54 10.14
C HIS A 724 -19.92 -17.90 11.07
N ASP A 725 -20.70 -18.72 11.78
CA ASP A 725 -21.70 -18.24 12.73
C ASP A 725 -21.05 -17.51 13.91
N ALA A 726 -19.91 -17.99 14.39
CA ALA A 726 -19.11 -17.32 15.40
C ALA A 726 -18.70 -15.91 14.96
N ARG A 727 -18.15 -15.77 13.73
CA ARG A 727 -17.77 -14.46 13.17
C ARG A 727 -18.97 -13.52 13.05
N LEU A 728 -20.12 -14.02 12.57
CA LEU A 728 -21.34 -13.20 12.42
C LEU A 728 -21.88 -12.72 13.78
N ALA A 729 -21.94 -13.60 14.78
CA ALA A 729 -22.41 -13.25 16.12
C ALA A 729 -21.46 -12.27 16.84
N ALA A 730 -20.14 -12.42 16.65
CA ALA A 730 -19.15 -11.45 17.13
C ALA A 730 -19.33 -10.08 16.47
N GLY A 731 -19.55 -10.05 15.14
CA GLY A 731 -19.87 -8.83 14.40
C GLY A 731 -21.14 -8.14 14.91
N ASP A 732 -22.20 -8.90 15.18
CA ASP A 732 -23.46 -8.37 15.74
C ASP A 732 -23.29 -7.81 17.16
N SER A 733 -22.43 -8.43 17.98
CA SER A 733 -22.07 -7.89 19.29
C SER A 733 -21.37 -6.54 19.15
N LEU A 734 -20.36 -6.44 18.27
CA LEU A 734 -19.65 -5.20 17.97
C LEU A 734 -20.58 -4.12 17.42
N GLN A 735 -21.56 -4.47 16.58
CA GLN A 735 -22.56 -3.54 16.07
C GLN A 735 -23.34 -2.86 17.21
N LEU A 736 -23.76 -3.60 18.23
CA LEU A 736 -24.47 -3.02 19.38
C LEU A 736 -23.56 -2.13 20.22
N VAL A 737 -22.28 -2.50 20.35
CA VAL A 737 -21.26 -1.67 21.02
C VAL A 737 -21.07 -0.35 20.27
N ARG A 738 -20.97 -0.36 18.93
CA ARG A 738 -20.89 0.85 18.11
C ARG A 738 -22.10 1.76 18.28
N ILE A 739 -23.31 1.21 18.26
CA ILE A 739 -24.55 1.98 18.48
C ILE A 739 -24.48 2.70 19.84
N LEU A 740 -24.03 2.01 20.88
CA LEU A 740 -23.89 2.60 22.20
C LEU A 740 -22.83 3.71 22.24
N GLN A 741 -21.63 3.47 21.71
CA GLN A 741 -20.57 4.49 21.64
C GLN A 741 -21.04 5.73 20.89
N LYS A 742 -21.68 5.54 19.72
CA LYS A 742 -22.23 6.62 18.90
C LYS A 742 -23.30 7.41 19.63
N SER A 743 -24.15 6.77 20.43
CA SER A 743 -25.20 7.47 21.19
C SER A 743 -24.62 8.45 22.22
N TYR A 744 -23.60 8.04 22.97
CA TYR A 744 -22.88 8.90 23.91
C TYR A 744 -22.15 10.04 23.19
N TRP A 745 -21.45 9.71 22.12
CA TRP A 745 -20.70 10.68 21.34
C TRP A 745 -21.63 11.72 20.69
N HIS A 746 -22.75 11.29 20.11
CA HIS A 746 -23.75 12.18 19.52
C HIS A 746 -24.33 13.17 20.55
N ASP A 747 -24.60 12.71 21.77
CA ASP A 747 -25.07 13.59 22.85
C ASP A 747 -24.05 14.70 23.20
N ALA A 748 -22.75 14.41 23.08
CA ALA A 748 -21.69 15.40 23.29
C ALA A 748 -21.61 16.43 22.15
N VAL A 749 -21.71 15.99 20.88
CA VAL A 749 -21.46 16.86 19.73
C VAL A 749 -22.68 17.56 19.14
N GLN A 750 -23.91 17.09 19.42
CA GLN A 750 -25.14 17.57 18.76
C GLN A 750 -25.40 19.08 18.86
N ARG A 751 -24.81 19.79 19.83
CA ARG A 751 -24.96 21.25 20.02
C ARG A 751 -23.74 22.04 19.56
N MET A 752 -22.71 21.37 19.06
CA MET A 752 -21.46 21.97 18.63
C MET A 752 -21.51 22.33 17.16
N TYR A 753 -20.68 23.29 16.75
CA TYR A 753 -20.51 23.60 15.34
C TYR A 753 -19.93 22.42 14.55
N SER A 754 -18.91 21.77 15.10
CA SER A 754 -18.22 20.62 14.51
C SER A 754 -17.64 19.73 15.62
N PRO A 755 -17.45 18.41 15.41
CA PRO A 755 -16.79 17.58 16.40
C PRO A 755 -15.35 17.98 16.75
N VAL A 756 -14.63 18.72 15.89
CA VAL A 756 -13.31 19.29 16.22
C VAL A 756 -13.38 20.63 16.96
N SER A 757 -14.58 21.15 17.20
CA SER A 757 -14.78 22.35 18.02
C SER A 757 -14.38 22.13 19.48
N SER A 758 -14.23 20.87 19.94
CA SER A 758 -13.63 20.50 21.21
C SER A 758 -12.52 19.47 20.97
N PRO A 759 -11.38 19.56 21.69
CA PRO A 759 -10.32 18.57 21.60
C PRO A 759 -10.68 17.21 22.23
N HIS A 760 -11.84 17.10 22.89
CA HIS A 760 -12.29 15.92 23.65
C HIS A 760 -13.43 15.14 22.97
N THR A 761 -13.80 15.54 21.75
CA THR A 761 -14.89 14.91 20.98
C THR A 761 -14.37 14.16 19.75
N LEU A 762 -13.06 13.88 19.71
CA LEU A 762 -12.45 13.15 18.60
C LEU A 762 -12.68 11.63 18.67
N CYS A 763 -12.96 11.08 19.86
CA CYS A 763 -13.29 9.68 20.05
C CYS A 763 -14.13 9.48 21.33
N PHE A 764 -14.67 8.27 21.51
CA PHE A 764 -15.52 7.91 22.65
C PHE A 764 -14.79 7.95 24.00
N GLU A 765 -13.50 7.61 24.03
CA GLU A 765 -12.69 7.44 25.25
C GLU A 765 -12.50 8.75 26.02
N THR A 766 -12.53 9.86 25.28
CA THR A 766 -12.22 11.21 25.77
C THR A 766 -13.46 12.01 26.17
N LEU A 767 -14.66 11.43 26.03
CA LEU A 767 -15.91 12.07 26.42
C LEU A 767 -16.02 12.45 27.91
N PRO A 768 -15.46 11.72 28.89
CA PRO A 768 -15.44 12.18 30.28
C PRO A 768 -14.76 13.56 30.41
N ASP A 769 -13.59 13.71 29.78
CA ASP A 769 -12.83 14.97 29.77
C ASP A 769 -13.62 16.09 29.06
N HIS A 770 -14.41 15.77 28.02
CA HIS A 770 -15.29 16.74 27.37
C HIS A 770 -16.31 17.32 28.36
N TRP A 771 -16.98 16.46 29.13
CA TRP A 771 -17.98 16.90 30.11
C TRP A 771 -17.36 17.66 31.28
N GLU A 772 -16.14 17.30 31.68
CA GLU A 772 -15.37 18.07 32.64
C GLU A 772 -15.03 19.48 32.11
N MET A 773 -14.56 19.58 30.87
CA MET A 773 -14.29 20.86 30.20
C MET A 773 -15.56 21.72 30.14
N VAL A 774 -16.69 21.14 29.73
CA VAL A 774 -17.99 21.84 29.69
C VAL A 774 -18.41 22.34 31.07
N SER A 775 -18.16 21.55 32.12
CA SER A 775 -18.46 21.94 33.50
C SER A 775 -17.58 23.12 33.95
N ARG A 776 -16.28 23.09 33.65
CA ARG A 776 -15.34 24.20 33.92
C ARG A 776 -15.72 25.46 33.16
N LEU A 777 -16.08 25.36 31.88
CA LEU A 777 -16.54 26.49 31.06
C LEU A 777 -17.81 27.13 31.61
N ARG A 778 -18.74 26.32 32.13
CA ARG A 778 -19.97 26.84 32.75
C ARG A 778 -19.66 27.68 33.99
N LEU A 779 -18.68 27.30 34.79
CA LEU A 779 -18.25 28.04 35.98
C LEU A 779 -17.45 29.31 35.61
N ALA A 780 -16.62 29.24 34.56
CA ALA A 780 -15.77 30.35 34.14
C ALA A 780 -16.54 31.52 33.50
N ARG A 781 -17.71 31.25 32.90
CA ARG A 781 -18.56 32.22 32.19
C ARG A 781 -19.07 33.40 33.05
N GLU A 782 -18.94 33.32 34.37
CA GLU A 782 -19.31 34.40 35.28
C GLU A 782 -18.29 35.57 35.25
N ASN A 783 -17.07 35.31 34.75
CA ASN A 783 -16.00 36.29 34.60
C ASN A 783 -15.68 36.49 33.11
N GLY A 784 -16.36 37.43 32.45
CA GLY A 784 -16.20 37.68 31.01
C GLY A 784 -14.78 38.06 30.62
N GLY A 785 -14.21 37.38 29.60
CA GLY A 785 -12.91 37.71 29.02
C GLY A 785 -13.01 38.76 27.92
N LYS A 786 -11.93 39.53 27.71
CA LYS A 786 -11.80 40.49 26.59
C LYS A 786 -11.39 39.75 25.31
N ASN A 787 -11.78 40.28 24.15
CA ASN A 787 -11.28 39.81 22.87
C ASN A 787 -9.77 40.14 22.75
N LEU A 788 -8.95 39.12 22.49
CA LEU A 788 -7.51 39.21 22.32
C LEU A 788 -7.12 39.61 20.89
N LEU A 789 -7.98 39.34 19.90
CA LEU A 789 -7.76 39.70 18.50
C LEU A 789 -8.55 40.97 18.15
N ARG A 790 -7.94 42.15 18.26
CA ARG A 790 -8.66 43.42 18.07
C ARG A 790 -9.04 43.66 16.61
N SER A 791 -8.14 43.37 15.69
CA SER A 791 -8.32 43.55 14.24
C SER A 791 -9.06 42.39 13.54
N GLY A 792 -9.78 41.56 14.29
CA GLY A 792 -10.50 40.41 13.73
C GLY A 792 -11.81 40.76 13.00
N ASP A 793 -12.29 42.00 13.13
CA ASP A 793 -13.40 42.55 12.36
C ASP A 793 -13.00 43.02 10.95
N PHE A 794 -11.70 43.15 10.68
CA PHE A 794 -11.13 43.57 9.40
C PHE A 794 -11.53 44.97 8.92
N GLU A 795 -11.96 45.86 9.82
CA GLU A 795 -12.40 47.23 9.47
C GLU A 795 -11.24 48.22 9.26
N ASP A 796 -10.10 47.98 9.91
CA ASP A 796 -8.93 48.87 9.87
C ASP A 796 -7.67 48.14 9.41
N PHE A 797 -7.31 48.34 8.14
CA PHE A 797 -6.12 47.76 7.53
C PHE A 797 -4.82 48.23 8.18
N ASP A 798 -4.73 49.48 8.62
CA ASP A 798 -3.51 50.01 9.27
C ASP A 798 -3.30 49.34 10.63
N THR A 799 -4.38 49.08 11.37
CA THR A 799 -4.33 48.28 12.60
C THR A 799 -3.90 46.84 12.28
N MET A 800 -4.42 46.20 11.23
CA MET A 800 -3.98 44.85 10.84
C MET A 800 -2.47 44.78 10.52
N VAL A 801 -1.95 45.76 9.79
CA VAL A 801 -0.52 45.84 9.48
C VAL A 801 0.30 46.05 10.76
N THR A 802 -0.16 46.94 11.64
CA THR A 802 0.52 47.26 12.91
C THR A 802 0.57 46.07 13.86
N GLU A 803 -0.52 45.30 13.98
CA GLU A 803 -0.56 44.10 14.82
C GLU A 803 0.22 42.93 14.21
N GLY A 804 0.55 42.99 12.92
CA GLY A 804 1.47 42.05 12.27
C GLY A 804 0.80 40.85 11.63
N TRP A 805 -0.39 41.02 11.04
CA TRP A 805 -0.98 40.01 10.16
C TRP A 805 -0.03 39.64 9.02
N ARG A 806 0.10 38.34 8.76
CA ARG A 806 0.98 37.82 7.69
C ARG A 806 0.15 37.16 6.60
N HIS A 807 0.56 37.31 5.35
CA HIS A 807 -0.01 36.58 4.23
C HIS A 807 1.07 35.88 3.43
N ALA A 808 0.78 34.67 2.95
CA ALA A 808 1.65 33.90 2.09
C ALA A 808 0.87 33.47 0.84
N ARG A 809 1.52 33.57 -0.32
CA ARG A 809 0.96 33.16 -1.62
C ARG A 809 1.90 32.16 -2.27
N ALA A 810 1.37 31.01 -2.67
CA ALA A 810 2.12 30.06 -3.47
C ALA A 810 2.16 30.52 -4.92
N ASN A 811 3.34 30.48 -5.54
CA ASN A 811 3.49 30.73 -6.97
C ASN A 811 3.11 29.47 -7.75
N LEU A 812 1.83 29.37 -8.14
CA LEU A 812 1.28 28.23 -8.85
C LEU A 812 1.00 28.59 -10.31
N GLU A 813 1.60 27.83 -11.23
CA GLU A 813 1.42 28.05 -12.66
C GLU A 813 -0.07 27.95 -13.04
N GLY A 814 -0.58 28.98 -13.72
CA GLY A 814 -1.97 29.01 -14.17
C GLY A 814 -3.02 29.27 -13.08
N ILE A 815 -2.62 29.65 -11.86
CA ILE A 815 -3.55 30.04 -10.78
C ILE A 815 -3.23 31.47 -10.34
N ARG A 816 -4.25 32.34 -10.30
CA ARG A 816 -4.18 33.68 -9.71
C ARG A 816 -4.70 33.63 -8.28
N THR A 817 -3.93 34.20 -7.35
CA THR A 817 -4.23 34.18 -5.92
C THR A 817 -4.24 35.58 -5.33
N THR A 818 -5.17 35.85 -4.42
CA THR A 818 -5.32 37.15 -3.76
C THR A 818 -5.83 36.97 -2.34
N ALA A 819 -5.27 37.75 -1.41
CA ALA A 819 -5.82 37.99 -0.07
C ALA A 819 -5.97 39.50 0.09
N GLU A 820 -7.17 39.97 0.37
CA GLU A 820 -7.48 41.40 0.46
C GLU A 820 -8.61 41.65 1.45
N VAL A 821 -8.72 42.90 1.91
CA VAL A 821 -9.88 43.39 2.65
C VAL A 821 -10.93 43.83 1.62
N SER A 822 -12.15 43.30 1.71
CA SER A 822 -13.21 43.44 0.71
C SER A 822 -14.45 44.10 1.30
N PRO A 823 -15.18 44.97 0.56
CA PRO A 823 -16.39 45.64 1.06
C PRO A 823 -17.61 44.73 1.18
N GLN A 824 -17.45 43.42 0.98
CA GLN A 824 -18.52 42.44 1.16
C GLN A 824 -18.42 41.85 2.57
N ALA A 825 -19.07 42.48 3.53
CA ALA A 825 -19.01 42.10 4.94
C ALA A 825 -20.35 41.54 5.47
N ARG A 826 -20.30 40.93 6.65
CA ARG A 826 -21.48 40.53 7.42
C ARG A 826 -21.75 41.50 8.56
N GLY A 827 -20.71 41.89 9.29
CA GLY A 827 -20.68 43.03 10.21
C GLY A 827 -19.89 44.17 9.59
N GLY A 828 -20.13 45.42 10.01
CA GLY A 828 -19.33 46.55 9.55
C GLY A 828 -19.35 46.81 8.03
N THR A 829 -18.21 47.20 7.48
CA THR A 829 -17.99 47.62 6.09
C THR A 829 -17.13 46.63 5.32
N PHE A 830 -16.19 45.96 5.99
CA PHE A 830 -15.12 45.20 5.38
C PHE A 830 -15.02 43.78 5.94
N SER A 831 -14.47 42.87 5.14
CA SER A 831 -14.15 41.51 5.58
C SER A 831 -12.89 40.99 4.88
N LEU A 832 -12.27 39.95 5.43
CA LEU A 832 -11.11 39.33 4.79
C LEU A 832 -11.56 38.39 3.67
N ARG A 833 -11.11 38.63 2.45
CA ARG A 833 -11.39 37.82 1.27
C ARG A 833 -10.15 37.06 0.81
N LEU A 834 -10.28 35.75 0.63
CA LEU A 834 -9.27 34.89 0.00
C LEU A 834 -9.81 34.35 -1.32
N VAL A 835 -9.02 34.47 -2.39
CA VAL A 835 -9.39 34.03 -3.73
C VAL A 835 -8.26 33.24 -4.38
N ALA A 836 -8.62 32.12 -5.02
CA ALA A 836 -7.77 31.40 -5.93
C ALA A 836 -8.57 30.96 -7.15
N VAL A 837 -8.22 31.46 -8.33
CA VAL A 837 -8.94 31.18 -9.58
C VAL A 837 -7.97 30.81 -10.70
N PRO A 838 -8.40 30.02 -11.71
CA PRO A 838 -7.58 29.81 -12.90
C PRO A 838 -7.18 31.13 -13.58
N GLY A 839 -5.97 31.17 -14.13
CA GLY A 839 -5.53 32.25 -15.01
C GLY A 839 -6.34 32.28 -16.31
N GLU A 840 -6.43 33.45 -16.95
CA GLU A 840 -7.34 33.72 -18.09
C GLU A 840 -7.14 32.83 -19.32
N LYS A 841 -6.00 32.13 -19.43
CA LYS A 841 -5.67 31.20 -20.51
C LYS A 841 -5.27 29.81 -20.02
N ALA A 842 -5.44 29.53 -18.72
CA ALA A 842 -5.03 28.26 -18.12
C ALA A 842 -6.23 27.32 -18.02
N ASN A 843 -6.00 26.04 -18.32
CA ASN A 843 -6.98 25.00 -17.99
C ASN A 843 -7.13 24.93 -16.47
N THR A 844 -8.36 24.76 -15.99
CA THR A 844 -8.63 24.58 -14.56
C THR A 844 -7.90 23.32 -14.07
N PRO A 845 -6.94 23.43 -13.13
CA PRO A 845 -6.24 22.26 -12.63
C PRO A 845 -7.20 21.35 -11.87
N ALA A 846 -7.16 20.05 -12.18
CA ALA A 846 -8.01 19.06 -11.52
C ALA A 846 -7.67 18.88 -10.03
N VAL A 847 -6.41 19.13 -9.67
CA VAL A 847 -5.91 19.12 -8.28
C VAL A 847 -4.93 20.28 -8.12
N VAL A 848 -5.03 20.95 -6.98
CA VAL A 848 -4.15 22.02 -6.53
C VAL A 848 -3.13 21.41 -5.57
N PRO A 849 -1.83 21.42 -5.91
CA PRO A 849 -0.83 20.62 -5.20
C PRO A 849 -0.44 21.18 -3.84
N THR A 850 -0.52 22.50 -3.65
CA THR A 850 -0.20 23.20 -2.40
C THR A 850 -1.17 24.35 -2.19
N ALA A 851 -1.35 24.78 -0.95
CA ALA A 851 -2.29 25.84 -0.61
C ALA A 851 -1.98 27.15 -1.38
N PRO A 852 -2.90 27.64 -2.24
CA PRO A 852 -2.67 28.84 -3.01
C PRO A 852 -2.46 30.11 -2.17
N VAL A 853 -3.21 30.25 -1.07
CA VAL A 853 -3.15 31.45 -0.21
C VAL A 853 -3.43 31.11 1.25
N THR A 854 -2.63 31.71 2.13
CA THR A 854 -2.71 31.58 3.58
C THR A 854 -2.60 32.95 4.23
N VAL A 855 -3.41 33.21 5.25
CA VAL A 855 -3.35 34.41 6.10
C VAL A 855 -3.25 33.98 7.56
N THR A 856 -2.33 34.57 8.30
CA THR A 856 -2.05 34.24 9.72
C THR A 856 -2.23 35.48 10.58
N SER A 857 -2.98 35.34 11.68
CA SER A 857 -3.21 36.40 12.65
C SER A 857 -1.94 36.75 13.44
N PRO A 858 -1.92 37.92 14.09
CA PRO A 858 -0.97 38.24 15.15
C PRO A 858 -0.95 37.17 16.26
N PRO A 859 0.18 36.97 16.94
CA PRO A 859 0.24 36.14 18.14
C PRO A 859 -0.53 36.78 19.29
N MET A 860 -1.33 35.97 19.98
CA MET A 860 -2.09 36.38 21.17
C MET A 860 -1.59 35.58 22.38
N THR A 861 -1.13 36.28 23.42
CA THR A 861 -0.65 35.63 24.64
C THR A 861 -1.80 34.93 25.37
N VAL A 862 -1.61 33.65 25.67
CA VAL A 862 -2.53 32.83 26.45
C VAL A 862 -1.79 32.11 27.57
N TYR A 863 -2.46 31.90 28.69
CA TYR A 863 -1.85 31.37 29.90
C TYR A 863 -2.35 29.96 30.23
N ARG A 864 -1.44 29.11 30.71
CA ARG A 864 -1.77 27.76 31.15
C ARG A 864 -2.99 27.75 32.09
N GLY A 865 -3.93 26.85 31.83
CA GLY A 865 -5.16 26.69 32.59
C GLY A 865 -6.33 27.56 32.11
N GLN A 866 -6.09 28.52 31.20
CA GLN A 866 -7.18 29.24 30.54
C GLN A 866 -7.92 28.35 29.53
N MET A 867 -9.15 28.72 29.25
CA MET A 867 -9.94 28.23 28.13
C MET A 867 -10.03 29.33 27.07
N VAL A 868 -9.69 29.03 25.82
CA VAL A 868 -9.79 29.97 24.71
C VAL A 868 -11.01 29.63 23.87
N TYR A 869 -11.97 30.55 23.79
CA TYR A 869 -13.12 30.50 22.89
C TYR A 869 -12.79 31.28 21.62
N ILE A 870 -12.86 30.61 20.48
CA ILE A 870 -12.63 31.21 19.17
C ILE A 870 -13.95 31.15 18.40
N SER A 871 -14.38 32.28 17.83
CA SER A 871 -15.56 32.33 16.98
C SER A 871 -15.38 33.30 15.85
N GLY A 872 -16.17 33.14 14.80
CA GLY A 872 -16.20 34.06 13.67
C GLY A 872 -17.26 33.67 12.66
N TRP A 873 -17.25 34.35 11.52
CA TRP A 873 -18.15 34.08 10.41
C TRP A 873 -17.38 33.74 9.16
N ILE A 874 -17.93 32.81 8.39
CA ILE A 874 -17.38 32.40 7.11
C ILE A 874 -18.48 32.44 6.05
N LYS A 875 -18.11 32.82 4.84
CA LYS A 875 -18.93 32.68 3.64
C LYS A 875 -18.12 32.05 2.53
N VAL A 876 -18.62 30.96 1.96
CA VAL A 876 -18.04 30.26 0.81
C VAL A 876 -18.96 30.50 -0.37
N THR A 877 -18.51 31.28 -1.36
CA THR A 877 -19.39 31.74 -2.46
C THR A 877 -19.66 30.66 -3.49
N SER A 878 -18.67 29.82 -3.76
CA SER A 878 -18.75 28.72 -4.73
C SER A 878 -18.04 27.47 -4.17
N PRO A 879 -18.37 26.25 -4.66
CA PRO A 879 -17.70 25.05 -4.19
C PRO A 879 -16.18 25.17 -4.37
N ILE A 880 -15.41 24.89 -3.31
CA ILE A 880 -13.95 24.89 -3.41
C ILE A 880 -13.52 23.63 -4.15
N THR A 881 -12.84 23.79 -5.29
CA THR A 881 -12.44 22.69 -6.19
C THR A 881 -10.93 22.49 -6.20
N GLY A 882 -10.47 21.38 -6.79
CA GLY A 882 -9.05 21.04 -6.85
C GLY A 882 -8.44 20.58 -5.52
N THR A 883 -9.23 20.42 -4.46
CA THR A 883 -8.75 20.00 -3.14
C THR A 883 -9.83 19.23 -2.37
N GLN A 884 -9.42 18.42 -1.39
CA GLN A 884 -10.33 17.83 -0.39
C GLN A 884 -10.36 18.62 0.92
N ASP A 885 -9.39 19.51 1.16
CA ASP A 885 -9.33 20.35 2.36
C ASP A 885 -10.24 21.57 2.31
N GLY A 886 -10.52 22.06 1.09
CA GLY A 886 -11.28 23.28 0.88
C GLY A 886 -10.59 24.48 1.54
N VAL A 887 -11.36 25.31 2.24
CA VAL A 887 -10.81 26.32 3.13
C VAL A 887 -10.68 25.76 4.56
N MET A 888 -9.59 26.10 5.23
CA MET A 888 -9.26 25.68 6.59
C MET A 888 -9.11 26.87 7.52
N LEU A 889 -9.59 26.71 8.76
CA LEU A 889 -9.20 27.53 9.91
C LEU A 889 -8.47 26.64 10.90
N THR A 890 -7.21 26.96 11.16
CA THR A 890 -6.33 26.25 12.09
C THR A 890 -5.91 27.20 13.21
N GLU A 891 -5.88 26.73 14.44
CA GLU A 891 -5.31 27.49 15.56
C GLU A 891 -4.08 26.75 16.14
N SER A 892 -3.13 27.49 16.73
CA SER A 892 -1.84 26.92 17.13
C SER A 892 -1.87 26.04 18.40
N LEU A 893 -2.94 26.06 19.20
CA LEU A 893 -3.06 25.24 20.41
C LEU A 893 -3.44 23.79 20.09
N GLY A 894 -4.28 23.58 19.07
CA GLY A 894 -4.76 22.28 18.62
C GLY A 894 -4.19 21.81 17.29
N GLY A 895 -3.62 22.71 16.48
CA GLY A 895 -2.93 22.38 15.23
C GLY A 895 -3.84 21.88 14.09
N PRO A 896 -3.24 21.43 12.97
CA PRO A 896 -3.98 21.07 11.75
C PRO A 896 -4.97 19.92 11.89
N SER A 897 -4.75 19.02 12.86
CA SER A 897 -5.64 17.90 13.16
C SER A 897 -7.01 18.37 13.66
N LEU A 898 -7.05 19.52 14.35
CA LEU A 898 -8.25 20.13 14.89
C LEU A 898 -8.81 21.29 14.04
N ALA A 899 -8.34 21.43 12.80
CA ALA A 899 -8.79 22.47 11.90
C ALA A 899 -10.27 22.32 11.49
N LEU A 900 -10.98 23.43 11.40
CA LEU A 900 -12.28 23.50 10.73
C LEU A 900 -12.07 23.51 9.21
N ARG A 901 -12.97 22.86 8.47
CA ARG A 901 -12.89 22.71 7.00
C ARG A 901 -14.22 23.02 6.34
N TRP A 902 -14.18 23.76 5.23
CA TRP A 902 -15.35 24.05 4.41
C TRP A 902 -15.05 23.85 2.94
N ARG A 903 -15.99 23.22 2.23
CA ARG A 903 -15.86 22.97 0.78
C ARG A 903 -17.09 23.38 -0.01
N GLN A 904 -18.27 23.18 0.57
CA GLN A 904 -19.53 23.50 -0.09
C GLN A 904 -19.89 24.97 0.11
N PRO A 905 -20.65 25.58 -0.83
CA PRO A 905 -21.16 26.92 -0.65
C PRO A 905 -21.97 27.03 0.63
N VAL A 906 -21.67 28.05 1.40
CA VAL A 906 -22.44 28.46 2.57
C VAL A 906 -22.50 29.98 2.54
N ASP A 907 -23.69 30.53 2.78
CA ASP A 907 -23.78 31.94 3.11
C ASP A 907 -23.14 32.18 4.50
N TRP A 908 -23.11 33.42 4.95
CA TRP A 908 -22.55 33.78 6.25
C TRP A 908 -23.00 32.85 7.38
N GLN A 909 -22.09 31.99 7.82
CA GLN A 909 -22.32 30.99 8.84
C GLN A 909 -21.38 31.23 10.02
N LYS A 910 -21.94 31.26 11.23
CA LYS A 910 -21.14 31.36 12.45
C LYS A 910 -20.45 30.02 12.71
N PHE A 911 -19.17 30.08 13.05
CA PHE A 911 -18.45 28.95 13.63
C PHE A 911 -17.95 29.31 15.03
N ASP A 912 -17.74 28.28 15.85
CA ASP A 912 -17.06 28.41 17.12
C ASP A 912 -16.32 27.14 17.54
N LEU A 913 -15.31 27.33 18.40
CA LEU A 913 -14.52 26.27 18.99
C LEU A 913 -13.94 26.70 20.35
N VAL A 914 -13.57 25.71 21.15
CA VAL A 914 -12.93 25.90 22.46
C VAL A 914 -11.63 25.11 22.54
N ARG A 915 -10.61 25.70 23.14
CA ARG A 915 -9.31 25.08 23.42
C ARG A 915 -8.91 25.26 24.89
N GLU A 916 -8.34 24.22 25.47
CA GLU A 916 -7.66 24.33 26.76
C GLU A 916 -6.21 24.74 26.54
N VAL A 917 -5.75 25.75 27.27
CA VAL A 917 -4.36 26.20 27.20
C VAL A 917 -3.52 25.32 28.12
N ARG A 918 -2.71 24.44 27.52
CA ARG A 918 -1.87 23.47 28.25
C ARG A 918 -0.56 24.08 28.76
N GLU A 919 -0.01 25.01 28.00
CA GLU A 919 1.24 25.72 28.28
C GLU A 919 1.05 27.21 27.99
N THR A 920 1.67 28.06 28.80
CA THR A 920 1.68 29.51 28.54
C THR A 920 2.48 29.78 27.28
N GLY A 921 1.92 30.54 26.35
CA GLY A 921 2.54 30.80 25.05
C GLY A 921 1.67 31.66 24.14
N GLU A 922 1.96 31.59 22.85
CA GLU A 922 1.25 32.36 21.83
C GLU A 922 0.21 31.51 21.09
N CYS A 923 -0.99 32.05 20.96
CA CYS A 923 -2.08 31.54 20.13
C CYS A 923 -2.14 32.31 18.82
N THR A 924 -2.20 31.62 17.68
CA THR A 924 -2.40 32.23 16.35
C THR A 924 -3.51 31.52 15.61
N LEU A 925 -4.24 32.26 14.75
CA LEU A 925 -5.19 31.71 13.80
C LEU A 925 -4.57 31.72 12.40
N THR A 926 -4.73 30.63 11.66
CA THR A 926 -4.28 30.49 10.27
C THR A 926 -5.46 30.12 9.39
N LEU A 927 -5.74 30.98 8.41
CA LEU A 927 -6.82 30.88 7.43
C LEU A 927 -6.21 30.48 6.10
N THR A 928 -6.54 29.29 5.60
CA THR A 928 -5.89 28.72 4.41
C THR A 928 -6.93 28.33 3.39
N LEU A 929 -6.85 28.87 2.17
CA LEU A 929 -7.60 28.35 1.03
C LEU A 929 -6.69 27.33 0.33
N ASN A 930 -7.09 26.05 0.29
CA ASN A 930 -6.27 24.95 -0.25
C ASN A 930 -6.57 24.59 -1.71
N GLY A 931 -7.53 25.27 -2.34
CA GLY A 931 -7.98 24.97 -3.69
C GLY A 931 -8.53 26.19 -4.41
N LEU A 932 -9.26 25.95 -5.50
CA LEU A 932 -9.82 27.01 -6.31
C LEU A 932 -11.20 27.41 -5.79
N GLY A 933 -11.38 28.70 -5.55
CA GLY A 933 -12.64 29.29 -5.11
C GLY A 933 -12.42 30.62 -4.43
N GLU A 934 -13.47 31.09 -3.77
CA GLU A 934 -13.51 32.36 -3.07
C GLU A 934 -14.21 32.17 -1.72
N VAL A 935 -13.61 32.77 -0.68
CA VAL A 935 -14.09 32.70 0.69
C VAL A 935 -13.90 34.04 1.39
N PHE A 936 -14.82 34.35 2.29
CA PHE A 936 -14.78 35.51 3.17
C PHE A 936 -14.77 35.07 4.63
N PHE A 937 -13.98 35.76 5.44
CA PHE A 937 -13.96 35.65 6.90
C PHE A 937 -14.27 37.01 7.51
N ASP A 938 -15.05 37.00 8.58
CA ASP A 938 -15.49 38.22 9.26
C ASP A 938 -15.69 37.98 10.77
N ASP A 939 -15.65 39.06 11.55
CA ASP A 939 -15.93 39.09 13.00
C ASP A 939 -15.13 38.03 13.81
N LEU A 940 -13.84 37.81 13.48
CA LEU A 940 -12.99 36.87 14.21
C LEU A 940 -12.74 37.34 15.64
N THR A 941 -13.11 36.50 16.60
CA THR A 941 -13.03 36.79 18.03
C THR A 941 -12.30 35.68 18.75
N VAL A 942 -11.36 36.05 19.61
CA VAL A 942 -10.58 35.12 20.45
C VAL A 942 -10.68 35.60 21.90
N VAL A 943 -11.38 34.85 22.75
CA VAL A 943 -11.60 35.22 24.15
C VAL A 943 -10.97 34.16 25.05
N ALA A 944 -10.01 34.57 25.87
CA ALA A 944 -9.50 33.73 26.96
C ALA A 944 -10.34 33.90 28.21
N VAL A 945 -10.72 32.79 28.83
CA VAL A 945 -11.50 32.73 30.07
C VAL A 945 -10.72 31.92 31.09
N SER A 946 -10.49 32.50 32.27
CA SER A 946 -9.87 31.80 33.39
C SER A 946 -10.95 31.10 34.21
N PRO A 947 -10.89 29.76 34.42
CA PRO A 947 -11.77 29.10 35.36
C PRO A 947 -11.50 29.61 36.79
N ALA A 948 -12.56 29.80 37.58
CA ALA A 948 -12.44 30.31 38.95
C ALA A 948 -11.50 29.42 39.78
N GLY A 949 -10.41 29.99 40.31
CA GLY A 949 -9.43 29.31 41.17
C GLY A 949 -8.04 29.02 40.58
N GLY A 950 -7.74 29.42 39.33
CA GLY A 950 -6.36 29.42 38.81
C GLY A 950 -5.51 30.56 39.39
N PRO A 951 -4.16 30.42 39.48
CA PRO A 951 -3.32 31.51 39.96
C PRO A 951 -3.54 32.74 39.07
N SER A 952 -3.99 33.83 39.69
CA SER A 952 -4.11 35.13 39.08
C SER A 952 -2.73 35.57 38.59
N GLY A 953 -2.46 35.38 37.30
CA GLY A 953 -1.39 36.10 36.64
C GLY A 953 -1.73 37.59 36.74
N GLU A 954 -0.85 38.37 37.35
CA GLU A 954 -0.98 39.82 37.46
C GLU A 954 -1.26 40.42 36.06
N GLU A 955 -2.43 41.03 35.89
CA GLU A 955 -2.71 41.88 34.73
C GLU A 955 -1.77 43.10 34.75
N PRO A 956 -1.08 43.43 33.65
CA PRO A 956 -0.53 44.77 33.51
C PRO A 956 -1.69 45.75 33.39
N VAL A 957 -1.73 46.73 34.28
CA VAL A 957 -2.69 47.84 34.27
C VAL A 957 -2.56 48.58 32.93
N VAL A 958 -3.55 48.43 32.05
CA VAL A 958 -3.75 49.29 30.88
C VAL A 958 -4.92 50.22 31.16
N ALA A 959 -4.65 51.53 31.08
CA ALA A 959 -5.57 52.62 31.37
C ALA A 959 -6.86 52.57 30.51
N PRO A 960 -7.98 53.13 31.00
CA PRO A 960 -9.28 53.02 30.35
C PRO A 960 -9.39 53.98 29.17
N VAL A 961 -9.83 53.50 28.01
CA VAL A 961 -10.32 54.33 26.90
C VAL A 961 -11.74 53.88 26.52
N SER A 962 -12.56 54.88 26.21
CA SER A 962 -14.02 54.93 26.12
C SER A 962 -14.72 53.90 25.22
N LYS A 963 -15.86 53.38 25.70
CA LYS A 963 -16.85 52.54 25.00
C LYS A 963 -17.54 53.28 23.84
N PRO A 964 -17.81 52.61 22.70
CA PRO A 964 -19.00 52.87 21.89
C PRO A 964 -20.17 51.96 22.32
N PRO A 965 -21.43 52.30 22.00
CA PRO A 965 -22.60 51.70 22.62
C PRO A 965 -23.00 50.35 21.99
N GLY A 966 -23.11 49.33 22.85
CA GLY A 966 -24.35 48.55 22.95
C GLY A 966 -24.62 47.43 21.95
N THR A 967 -23.83 46.35 21.99
CA THR A 967 -24.38 44.99 21.86
C THR A 967 -23.78 44.10 22.94
N ASN A 968 -24.61 43.71 23.90
CA ASN A 968 -24.21 42.85 25.00
C ASN A 968 -23.96 41.43 24.45
N PRO A 969 -22.76 40.83 24.58
CA PRO A 969 -22.42 39.50 24.05
C PRO A 969 -23.23 38.33 24.66
N LEU A 970 -24.20 38.63 25.52
CA LEU A 970 -25.07 37.69 26.22
C LEU A 970 -26.40 37.37 25.51
N ASP A 971 -26.72 37.99 24.36
CA ASP A 971 -27.97 37.69 23.62
C ASP A 971 -27.97 36.34 22.87
N PHE A 972 -26.86 35.59 22.88
CA PHE A 972 -26.77 34.24 22.29
C PHE A 972 -27.55 33.17 23.09
N PHE A 973 -27.77 33.35 24.40
CA PHE A 973 -28.40 32.31 25.24
C PHE A 973 -29.93 32.32 25.25
N LYS A 974 -30.57 33.31 24.62
CA LYS A 974 -32.05 33.41 24.60
C LYS A 974 -32.72 32.53 23.54
N LYS A 975 -31.98 31.74 22.75
CA LYS A 975 -32.53 30.92 21.64
C LYS A 975 -32.21 29.43 21.72
N ILE A 976 -32.31 28.82 22.91
CA ILE A 976 -32.38 27.36 23.06
C ILE A 976 -33.72 26.98 23.73
N PRO A 977 -34.68 26.36 23.02
CA PRO A 977 -35.82 25.71 23.64
C PRO A 977 -35.36 24.40 24.29
N GLY A 978 -35.61 24.22 25.59
CA GLY A 978 -35.35 22.95 26.29
C GLY A 978 -34.49 23.02 27.56
N LEU A 979 -34.58 24.10 28.33
CA LEU A 979 -34.34 24.10 29.77
C LEU A 979 -35.49 24.92 30.38
N LYS A 980 -36.60 24.26 30.73
CA LYS A 980 -37.59 24.91 31.61
C LYS A 980 -36.92 25.03 32.99
N PRO A 981 -36.83 26.22 33.60
CA PRO A 981 -36.67 26.27 35.04
C PRO A 981 -37.89 25.57 35.64
N ARG A 982 -37.65 24.63 36.56
CA ARG A 982 -38.69 24.10 37.42
C ARG A 982 -39.28 25.31 38.13
N ALA A 983 -40.57 25.58 37.89
CA ALA A 983 -41.27 26.65 38.59
C ALA A 983 -41.22 26.32 40.09
N GLU A 984 -40.42 27.06 40.84
CA GLU A 984 -40.64 27.19 42.26
C GLU A 984 -41.95 27.95 42.41
N THR A 985 -42.98 27.20 42.82
CA THR A 985 -44.21 27.75 43.38
C THR A 985 -43.85 28.53 44.63
N VAL A 986 -43.65 29.83 44.49
CA VAL A 986 -43.70 30.77 45.60
C VAL A 986 -45.17 30.81 46.08
N PRO A 987 -45.47 30.43 47.34
CA PRO A 987 -46.82 30.58 47.86
C PRO A 987 -47.15 32.07 48.01
N PRO A 988 -48.42 32.49 47.80
CA PRO A 988 -48.78 33.89 47.98
C PRO A 988 -48.61 34.30 49.44
N ALA A 989 -48.01 35.46 49.66
CA ALA A 989 -47.95 36.12 50.95
C ALA A 989 -49.37 36.32 51.51
N PRO A 990 -49.62 36.06 52.80
CA PRO A 990 -50.94 36.23 53.39
C PRO A 990 -51.27 37.71 53.51
N SER A 991 -52.43 38.09 52.97
CA SER A 991 -53.09 39.36 53.24
C SER A 991 -53.39 39.48 54.74
N GLN A 992 -52.88 40.53 55.38
CA GLN A 992 -53.26 40.90 56.73
C GLN A 992 -54.76 41.23 56.79
N GLY A 993 -55.53 40.39 57.48
CA GLY A 993 -56.88 40.67 57.97
C GLY A 993 -56.86 40.63 59.49
N ARG A 994 -57.28 41.74 60.10
CA ARG A 994 -57.43 41.96 61.55
C ARG A 994 -58.22 40.83 62.26
N SER A 995 -57.71 40.35 63.40
CA SER A 995 -58.54 40.12 64.60
C SER A 995 -57.68 39.97 65.87
N GLN A 996 -57.85 40.96 66.76
CA GLN A 996 -57.97 40.87 68.24
C GLN A 996 -57.19 39.81 69.04
N LEU A 997 -56.37 40.34 69.96
CA LEU A 997 -55.91 39.76 71.24
C LEU A 997 -57.08 39.15 72.05
N PRO A 998 -56.85 38.15 72.92
CA PRO A 998 -56.46 38.47 74.30
C PRO A 998 -55.44 37.52 74.99
N GLU A 999 -54.76 38.14 75.97
CA GLU A 999 -53.96 37.63 77.11
C GLU A 999 -52.62 36.94 76.86
#